data_AF-A0A0R2DEG4-F1
#
_entry.id   AF-A0A0R2DEG4-F1
#
_cell.length_a   1.000
_cell.length_b   1.000
_cell.length_c   1.000
_cell.angle_alpha   90.00
_cell.angle_beta   90.00
_cell.angle_gamma   90.00
#
_symmetry.space_group_name_H-M   'P 1'
#
loop_
_entity.id
_entity.type
_entity.pdbx_description
1 polymer ?
#
loop_
_entity_poly.entity_id
_entity_poly.type
_entity_poly.pdbx_seq_one_letter_code
_entity_poly.pdbx_strand_id
1 'polypeptide(L)'
;MAFNDVNTFDYAFDENGTGGFNSDKDLEVLVNHVSKPIAPTITESFQDVPGRYGGVFLGNSYGEKQIDIPITMYPTDRDDYNRILNNLSRALINTNDDADTQYPLRFNDQPEVVYYGHFTAIPTPTFLNEGVQDCTTTLTFMLADPRGFLPQRDIKITSNEQVISPAGNTAVQPVIHIIPKTDLYYFGYTLGDQYVAVGYHVDDGSTVMDANGHITSLTPHQELQVHDPCNSMSTWFQAGADTQEIKVYRGENDGKATATASSLMVAKDSKGHYNWGSTGKHKDFYGPVIIHQGIPKISNYWKVSMRFHHIKRMKNERAMGKVEGYLLDANGNVCGRMGIDDYAQGRYPRGYIQLGSSFNATKDRGKYLTLLYNEGGRKVNGKNHHDIKVHLTKTVKVKTKSKAKHKAKSARMYKATIQREAFKSRAKKKRRKKRRKKATKKVTKKKSGGKRKSTRVSKPKVRTKSKTIKTYVMETTYMNKDAYSNFFGEFSLERQKKTIGGKVYDNWVAEINEFNPKTGVAYSVNTEGKVHIHKEKLDKSGKFGFALANVAATFMKHNIKEDLVKPPVGYYSDFETLTDLKIYTSDGSDDPDDIPHVIAHTGEEIIIDSADNTVTVGGRNVDKYVSWLSTFPSIEGDVSQEMHFTPDPANADITLEYKPAIK
;
A
#
# COMPACT_ATOMS: atom_id res chain seq x y z
N MET A 1 49.15 -5.37 -43.04
CA MET A 1 48.63 -4.44 -42.03
C MET A 1 48.15 -3.20 -42.77
N ALA A 2 46.84 -3.07 -42.96
CA ALA A 2 46.27 -1.86 -43.55
C ALA A 2 46.41 -0.74 -42.51
N PHE A 3 46.99 0.39 -42.90
CA PHE A 3 46.95 1.61 -42.11
C PHE A 3 45.48 2.06 -42.09
N ASN A 4 44.79 1.89 -40.96
CA ASN A 4 43.48 2.52 -40.79
C ASN A 4 43.71 4.03 -40.83
N ASP A 5 43.00 4.72 -41.71
CA ASP A 5 43.02 6.18 -41.75
C ASP A 5 42.45 6.70 -40.43
N VAL A 6 43.26 7.48 -39.72
CA VAL A 6 42.97 7.98 -38.37
C VAL A 6 41.77 8.95 -38.37
N ASN A 7 41.47 9.51 -39.53
CA ASN A 7 40.41 10.51 -39.74
C ASN A 7 39.11 9.87 -40.27
N THR A 8 38.65 8.81 -39.61
CA THR A 8 37.41 8.11 -39.97
C THR A 8 36.62 7.70 -38.73
N PHE A 9 35.32 7.49 -38.88
CA PHE A 9 34.46 6.90 -37.84
C PHE A 9 33.72 5.67 -38.39
N ASP A 10 33.39 4.74 -37.49
CA ASP A 10 32.47 3.64 -37.76
C ASP A 10 31.17 3.86 -36.97
N TYR A 11 30.03 3.60 -37.60
CA TYR A 11 28.70 3.81 -37.03
C TYR A 11 27.78 2.60 -37.23
N ALA A 12 26.87 2.36 -36.28
CA ALA A 12 25.84 1.32 -36.34
C ALA A 12 26.38 -0.11 -36.57
N PHE A 13 27.53 -0.43 -35.99
CA PHE A 13 28.13 -1.76 -36.02
C PHE A 13 27.58 -2.67 -34.91
N ASP A 14 27.69 -3.98 -35.10
CA ASP A 14 27.33 -5.00 -34.11
C ASP A 14 28.39 -5.18 -33.01
N GLU A 15 28.14 -6.06 -32.04
CA GLU A 15 29.06 -6.37 -30.94
C GLU A 15 30.44 -6.86 -31.39
N ASN A 16 30.56 -7.43 -32.59
CA ASN A 16 31.82 -7.88 -33.17
C ASN A 16 32.55 -6.77 -33.95
N GLY A 17 31.97 -5.56 -33.99
CA GLY A 17 32.49 -4.45 -34.77
C GLY A 17 32.25 -4.59 -36.28
N THR A 18 31.29 -5.42 -36.69
CA THR A 18 30.92 -5.69 -38.09
C THR A 18 29.53 -5.16 -38.45
N GLY A 19 29.19 -5.11 -39.74
CA GLY A 19 27.85 -4.76 -40.21
C GLY A 19 27.45 -3.28 -40.15
N GLY A 20 28.34 -2.38 -39.72
CA GLY A 20 28.13 -0.93 -39.69
C GLY A 20 28.60 -0.19 -40.95
N PHE A 21 28.61 1.14 -40.87
CA PHE A 21 29.09 2.05 -41.91
C PHE A 21 30.40 2.71 -41.51
N ASN A 22 31.41 2.66 -42.38
CA ASN A 22 32.62 3.44 -42.26
C ASN A 22 32.50 4.76 -43.04
N SER A 23 32.93 5.86 -42.43
CA SER A 23 32.80 7.20 -43.02
C SER A 23 33.50 7.35 -44.37
N ASP A 24 34.69 6.76 -44.55
CA ASP A 24 35.43 6.85 -45.80
C ASP A 24 34.93 5.82 -46.83
N LYS A 25 34.88 4.53 -46.45
CA LYS A 25 34.61 3.44 -47.39
C LYS A 25 33.16 3.34 -47.84
N ASP A 26 32.21 3.62 -46.95
CA ASP A 26 30.78 3.39 -47.21
C ASP A 26 30.03 4.71 -47.43
N LEU A 27 30.44 5.76 -46.72
CA LEU A 27 29.79 7.08 -46.82
C LEU A 27 30.53 8.04 -47.76
N GLU A 28 31.76 7.71 -48.18
CA GLU A 28 32.59 8.54 -49.08
C GLU A 28 32.83 9.97 -48.53
N VAL A 29 32.98 10.10 -47.21
CA VAL A 29 33.21 11.38 -46.53
C VAL A 29 34.53 11.39 -45.75
N LEU A 30 35.25 12.49 -45.86
CA LEU A 30 36.48 12.72 -45.11
C LEU A 30 36.14 13.40 -43.78
N VAL A 31 36.49 12.78 -42.66
CA VAL A 31 36.25 13.35 -41.33
C VAL A 31 37.36 14.36 -41.04
N ASN A 32 36.99 15.61 -40.78
CA ASN A 32 37.94 16.63 -40.35
C ASN A 32 38.22 16.46 -38.84
N HIS A 33 39.03 17.34 -38.26
CA HIS A 33 39.37 17.27 -36.83
C HIS A 33 38.11 17.34 -35.93
N VAL A 34 37.82 16.25 -35.22
CA VAL A 34 36.71 16.14 -34.26
C VAL A 34 37.19 16.59 -32.88
N SER A 35 36.67 17.72 -32.39
CA SER A 35 36.94 18.17 -31.02
C SER A 35 35.94 17.52 -30.06
N LYS A 36 36.33 16.42 -29.42
CA LYS A 36 35.49 15.72 -28.44
C LYS A 36 35.32 16.61 -27.18
N PRO A 37 34.09 17.01 -26.80
CA PRO A 37 33.88 17.83 -25.61
C PRO A 37 34.32 17.09 -24.35
N ILE A 38 34.90 17.83 -23.40
CA ILE A 38 35.43 17.26 -22.14
C ILE A 38 34.31 17.00 -21.13
N ALA A 39 33.18 17.72 -21.25
CA ALA A 39 32.04 17.59 -20.35
C ALA A 39 30.72 17.59 -21.14
N PRO A 40 29.70 16.88 -20.63
CA PRO A 40 28.33 17.07 -21.10
C PRO A 40 27.76 18.41 -20.65
N THR A 41 26.49 18.67 -21.00
CA THR A 41 25.75 19.82 -20.48
C THR A 41 25.70 19.79 -18.95
N ILE A 42 26.19 20.82 -18.27
CA ILE A 42 26.17 20.91 -16.80
C ILE A 42 25.09 21.90 -16.38
N THR A 43 24.11 21.44 -15.60
CA THR A 43 23.10 22.28 -14.98
C THR A 43 23.36 22.36 -13.48
N GLU A 44 23.62 23.57 -12.99
CA GLU A 44 23.79 23.82 -11.56
C GLU A 44 22.43 23.89 -10.85
N SER A 45 22.34 23.21 -9.70
CA SER A 45 21.23 23.37 -8.75
C SER A 45 21.66 24.33 -7.64
N PHE A 46 21.07 25.52 -7.64
CA PHE A 46 21.39 26.60 -6.71
C PHE A 46 20.12 27.19 -6.10
N GLN A 47 20.14 27.39 -4.79
CA GLN A 47 19.02 28.01 -4.07
C GLN A 47 19.42 29.35 -3.46
N ASP A 48 18.82 30.43 -3.93
CA ASP A 48 18.95 31.73 -3.30
C ASP A 48 18.23 31.78 -1.95
N VAL A 49 18.92 32.29 -0.93
CA VAL A 49 18.35 32.49 0.41
C VAL A 49 18.19 34.00 0.65
N PRO A 50 16.95 34.52 0.72
CA PRO A 50 16.70 35.95 0.92
C PRO A 50 17.37 36.48 2.19
N GLY A 51 18.15 37.57 2.05
CA GLY A 51 18.84 38.24 3.17
C GLY A 51 20.20 37.67 3.54
N ARG A 52 20.69 36.62 2.84
CA ARG A 52 22.06 36.11 2.96
C ARG A 52 22.89 36.53 1.75
N TYR A 53 24.15 36.88 1.97
CA TYR A 53 25.11 37.05 0.87
C TYR A 53 25.51 35.66 0.34
N GLY A 54 25.09 35.33 -0.89
CA GLY A 54 25.26 34.02 -1.51
C GLY A 54 24.11 33.03 -1.20
N GLY A 55 23.81 32.17 -2.17
CA GLY A 55 22.88 31.06 -2.04
C GLY A 55 23.54 29.75 -1.58
N VAL A 56 22.79 28.66 -1.65
CA VAL A 56 23.23 27.31 -1.31
C VAL A 56 23.39 26.50 -2.60
N PHE A 57 24.61 26.02 -2.84
CA PHE A 57 24.88 25.05 -3.91
C PHE A 57 24.36 23.68 -3.51
N LEU A 58 23.49 23.11 -4.34
CA LEU A 58 22.82 21.82 -4.12
C LEU A 58 23.36 20.71 -5.02
N GLY A 59 24.37 21.00 -5.84
CA GLY A 59 25.02 20.04 -6.74
C GLY A 59 24.83 20.37 -8.23
N ASN A 60 25.52 19.59 -9.07
CA ASN A 60 25.39 19.66 -10.53
C ASN A 60 24.64 18.44 -11.06
N SER A 61 23.81 18.67 -12.08
CA SER A 61 23.24 17.62 -12.93
C SER A 61 23.98 17.62 -14.26
N TYR A 62 24.39 16.44 -14.71
CA TYR A 62 25.05 16.24 -16.00
C TYR A 62 24.00 15.69 -16.98
N GLY A 63 23.78 16.43 -18.07
CA GLY A 63 22.85 16.06 -19.13
C GLY A 63 23.54 15.35 -20.29
N GLU A 64 22.97 15.51 -21.47
CA GLU A 64 23.45 14.92 -22.71
C GLU A 64 24.79 15.54 -23.16
N LYS A 65 25.55 14.77 -23.94
CA LYS A 65 26.81 15.20 -24.58
C LYS A 65 26.61 15.28 -26.08
N GLN A 66 27.09 16.37 -26.68
CA GLN A 66 27.02 16.60 -28.12
C GLN A 66 28.42 16.47 -28.72
N ILE A 67 28.62 15.64 -29.74
CA ILE A 67 29.85 15.58 -30.52
C ILE A 67 29.57 16.13 -31.92
N ASP A 68 30.28 17.21 -32.26
CA ASP A 68 30.25 17.78 -33.60
C ASP A 68 31.32 17.12 -34.47
N ILE A 69 30.88 16.50 -35.56
CA ILE A 69 31.71 15.74 -36.50
C ILE A 69 31.78 16.52 -37.82
N PRO A 70 32.78 17.40 -37.99
CA PRO A 70 32.97 18.13 -39.23
C PRO A 70 33.42 17.16 -40.33
N ILE A 71 32.77 17.21 -41.49
CA ILE A 71 33.08 16.37 -42.65
C ILE A 71 33.28 17.21 -43.92
N THR A 72 34.07 16.69 -44.84
CA THR A 72 34.28 17.23 -46.19
C THR A 72 33.97 16.16 -47.22
N MET A 73 33.30 16.54 -48.30
CA MET A 73 32.98 15.68 -49.44
C MET A 73 33.66 16.23 -50.69
N TYR A 74 34.25 15.36 -51.50
CA TYR A 74 34.92 15.68 -52.76
C TYR A 74 34.25 14.98 -53.95
N PRO A 75 32.96 15.27 -54.24
CA PRO A 75 32.25 14.67 -55.36
C PRO A 75 32.88 15.10 -56.70
N THR A 76 32.97 14.17 -57.63
CA THR A 76 33.50 14.39 -58.99
C THR A 76 32.55 15.18 -59.88
N ASP A 77 31.24 15.00 -59.69
CA ASP A 77 30.20 15.72 -60.42
C ASP A 77 28.91 15.89 -59.57
N ARG A 78 27.86 16.43 -60.20
CA ARG A 78 26.59 16.70 -59.52
C ARG A 78 25.81 15.44 -59.15
N ASP A 79 25.90 14.40 -59.96
CA ASP A 79 25.22 13.13 -59.71
C ASP A 79 25.93 12.37 -58.58
N ASP A 80 27.25 12.45 -58.55
CA ASP A 80 28.12 11.97 -57.48
C ASP A 80 27.79 12.63 -56.14
N TYR A 81 27.66 13.97 -56.13
CA TYR A 81 27.21 14.73 -54.96
C TYR A 81 25.84 14.24 -54.43
N ASN A 82 24.87 14.04 -55.32
CA ASN A 82 23.54 13.55 -54.94
C ASN A 82 23.60 12.09 -54.43
N ARG A 83 24.49 11.24 -54.96
CA ARG A 83 24.70 9.88 -54.46
C ARG A 83 25.21 9.90 -53.02
N ILE A 84 26.27 10.66 -52.75
CA ILE A 84 26.87 10.78 -51.41
C ILE A 84 25.83 11.29 -50.40
N LEU A 85 25.06 12.33 -50.76
CA LEU A 85 23.98 12.82 -49.90
C LEU A 85 22.90 11.78 -49.62
N ASN A 86 22.51 10.99 -50.62
CA ASN A 86 21.54 9.91 -50.43
C ASN A 86 22.09 8.81 -49.53
N ASN A 87 23.38 8.47 -49.64
CA ASN A 87 24.04 7.50 -48.77
C ASN A 87 24.08 7.99 -47.31
N LEU A 88 24.48 9.25 -47.08
CA LEU A 88 24.45 9.88 -45.76
C LEU A 88 23.03 9.88 -45.18
N SER A 89 22.03 10.29 -45.96
CA SER A 89 20.64 10.30 -45.52
C SER A 89 20.13 8.91 -45.17
N ARG A 90 20.54 7.86 -45.91
CA ARG A 90 20.10 6.48 -45.65
C ARG A 90 20.78 5.87 -44.44
N ALA A 91 22.03 6.22 -44.17
CA ALA A 91 22.81 5.65 -43.09
C ALA A 91 22.59 6.35 -41.75
N LEU A 92 22.39 7.67 -41.75
CA LEU A 92 22.44 8.49 -40.53
C LEU A 92 21.06 8.95 -40.03
N ILE A 93 20.00 8.86 -40.86
CA ILE A 93 18.64 9.23 -40.46
C ILE A 93 17.90 7.98 -40.02
N ASN A 94 17.55 7.92 -38.73
CA ASN A 94 16.72 6.85 -38.18
C ASN A 94 15.34 6.85 -38.85
N THR A 95 14.84 5.66 -39.16
CA THR A 95 13.48 5.48 -39.68
C THR A 95 12.48 5.44 -38.53
N ASN A 96 11.17 5.48 -38.84
CA ASN A 96 10.12 5.36 -37.80
C ASN A 96 10.20 4.05 -37.01
N ASP A 97 10.77 3.00 -37.60
CA ASP A 97 10.90 1.69 -36.95
C ASP A 97 12.05 1.67 -35.92
N ASP A 98 12.94 2.67 -35.95
CA ASP A 98 14.14 2.80 -35.10
C ASP A 98 14.17 4.12 -34.30
N ALA A 99 12.99 4.71 -34.05
CA ALA A 99 12.88 6.05 -33.46
C ALA A 99 13.51 6.17 -32.06
N ASP A 100 13.55 5.07 -31.29
CA ASP A 100 14.07 5.03 -29.92
C ASP A 100 15.47 4.38 -29.83
N THR A 101 16.09 4.04 -30.96
CA THR A 101 17.36 3.28 -31.01
C THR A 101 18.57 4.21 -30.96
N GLN A 102 19.49 3.95 -30.03
CA GLN A 102 20.84 4.53 -30.02
C GLN A 102 21.83 3.54 -30.62
N TYR A 103 22.67 4.04 -31.52
CA TYR A 103 23.65 3.24 -32.24
C TYR A 103 25.06 3.50 -31.74
N PRO A 104 25.95 2.49 -31.82
CA PRO A 104 27.34 2.65 -31.48
C PRO A 104 28.09 3.48 -32.53
N LEU A 105 28.95 4.36 -32.06
CA LEU A 105 29.88 5.18 -32.82
C LEU A 105 31.28 5.01 -32.22
N ARG A 106 32.29 4.72 -33.04
CA ARG A 106 33.70 4.78 -32.64
C ARG A 106 34.50 5.62 -33.62
N PHE A 107 35.48 6.33 -33.11
CA PHE A 107 36.42 7.08 -33.94
C PHE A 107 37.71 6.27 -34.07
N ASN A 108 38.28 6.22 -35.27
CA ASN A 108 39.46 5.40 -35.54
C ASN A 108 40.75 5.96 -34.94
N ASP A 109 40.72 7.19 -34.38
CA ASP A 109 41.77 7.73 -33.51
C ASP A 109 41.76 7.14 -32.09
N GLN A 110 40.63 6.58 -31.65
CA GLN A 110 40.44 5.87 -30.38
C GLN A 110 39.52 4.66 -30.58
N PRO A 111 39.96 3.62 -31.30
CA PRO A 111 39.09 2.54 -31.79
C PRO A 111 38.50 1.66 -30.68
N GLU A 112 39.08 1.71 -29.47
CA GLU A 112 38.59 0.97 -28.30
C GLU A 112 37.43 1.67 -27.58
N VAL A 113 37.18 2.95 -27.87
CA VAL A 113 36.11 3.72 -27.22
C VAL A 113 34.87 3.74 -28.09
N VAL A 114 33.77 3.23 -27.55
CA VAL A 114 32.46 3.22 -28.20
C VAL A 114 31.53 4.19 -27.49
N TYR A 115 30.93 5.09 -28.26
CA TYR A 115 29.90 6.02 -27.82
C TYR A 115 28.54 5.52 -28.31
N TYR A 116 27.48 5.66 -27.50
CA TYR A 116 26.13 5.31 -27.89
C TYR A 116 25.30 6.57 -28.04
N GLY A 117 24.62 6.72 -29.17
CA GLY A 117 23.87 7.93 -29.47
C GLY A 117 23.16 7.89 -30.81
N HIS A 118 22.78 9.06 -31.30
CA HIS A 118 22.10 9.23 -32.59
C HIS A 118 22.45 10.59 -33.20
N PHE A 119 22.29 10.72 -34.51
CA PHE A 119 22.46 12.01 -35.19
C PHE A 119 21.21 12.88 -35.02
N THR A 120 21.38 14.13 -34.57
CA THR A 120 20.28 15.10 -34.44
C THR A 120 20.29 16.19 -35.49
N ALA A 121 21.43 16.42 -36.15
CA ALA A 121 21.53 17.35 -37.25
C ALA A 121 22.44 16.80 -38.35
N ILE A 122 21.94 16.89 -39.59
CA ILE A 122 22.70 16.71 -40.83
C ILE A 122 22.46 18.00 -41.65
N PRO A 123 23.21 19.09 -41.36
CA PRO A 123 22.96 20.38 -41.97
C PRO A 123 23.25 20.37 -43.48
N THR A 124 22.59 21.27 -44.22
CA THR A 124 22.85 21.48 -45.64
C THR A 124 24.33 21.78 -45.89
N PRO A 125 25.02 21.04 -46.78
CA PRO A 125 26.43 21.30 -47.06
C PRO A 125 26.69 22.68 -47.66
N THR A 126 27.81 23.26 -47.26
CA THR A 126 28.33 24.53 -47.79
C THR A 126 29.43 24.25 -48.80
N PHE A 127 29.33 24.79 -50.02
CA PHE A 127 30.34 24.61 -51.06
C PHE A 127 31.61 25.41 -50.71
N LEU A 128 32.78 24.80 -50.94
CA LEU A 128 34.07 25.39 -50.55
C LEU A 128 34.50 26.51 -51.50
N ASN A 129 34.18 26.40 -52.80
CA ASN A 129 34.46 27.42 -53.80
C ASN A 129 33.31 27.51 -54.81
N GLU A 130 33.23 28.64 -55.54
CA GLU A 130 32.28 28.78 -56.65
C GLU A 130 32.70 27.88 -57.84
N GLY A 131 31.75 27.13 -58.40
CA GLY A 131 31.96 26.32 -59.59
C GLY A 131 32.54 24.92 -59.36
N VAL A 132 32.85 24.54 -58.11
CA VAL A 132 33.22 23.17 -57.71
C VAL A 132 32.12 22.53 -56.87
N GLN A 133 32.05 21.20 -56.84
CA GLN A 133 31.06 20.48 -56.03
C GLN A 133 31.57 20.12 -54.62
N ASP A 134 32.84 20.41 -54.33
CA ASP A 134 33.45 20.21 -53.01
C ASP A 134 32.68 20.99 -51.95
N CYS A 135 32.32 20.30 -50.86
CA CYS A 135 31.49 20.89 -49.81
C CYS A 135 31.82 20.34 -48.43
N THR A 136 31.45 21.11 -47.40
CA THR A 136 31.63 20.75 -46.00
C THR A 136 30.34 20.95 -45.22
N THR A 137 30.14 20.11 -44.20
CA THR A 137 29.07 20.24 -43.21
C THR A 137 29.55 19.69 -41.87
N THR A 138 28.77 19.88 -40.82
CA THR A 138 29.06 19.33 -39.48
C THR A 138 27.90 18.49 -39.03
N LEU A 139 28.13 17.19 -38.89
CA LEU A 139 27.14 16.27 -38.34
C LEU A 139 27.11 16.45 -36.82
N THR A 140 25.92 16.43 -36.22
CA THR A 140 25.77 16.53 -34.77
C THR A 140 25.31 15.19 -34.21
N PHE A 141 26.15 14.59 -33.36
CA PHE A 141 25.87 13.32 -32.69
C PHE A 141 25.56 13.55 -31.21
N MET A 142 24.40 13.08 -30.75
CA MET A 142 23.93 13.26 -29.38
C MET A 142 24.00 11.95 -28.61
N LEU A 143 24.62 12.03 -27.43
CA LEU A 143 24.77 10.92 -26.50
C LEU A 143 23.84 11.15 -25.31
N ALA A 144 22.90 10.24 -25.10
CA ALA A 144 22.07 10.25 -23.90
C ALA A 144 22.88 9.86 -22.67
N ASP A 145 23.73 8.84 -22.81
CA ASP A 145 24.79 8.55 -21.84
C ASP A 145 26.07 9.27 -22.28
N PRO A 146 26.54 10.30 -21.54
CA PRO A 146 27.65 11.13 -21.98
C PRO A 146 29.02 10.42 -21.96
N ARG A 147 29.08 9.16 -21.51
CA ARG A 147 30.32 8.40 -21.34
C ARG A 147 30.72 7.67 -22.63
N GLY A 148 32.04 7.50 -22.81
CA GLY A 148 32.60 6.55 -23.77
C GLY A 148 32.88 5.22 -23.09
N PHE A 149 32.51 4.10 -23.71
CA PHE A 149 32.69 2.77 -23.14
C PHE A 149 33.87 2.03 -23.76
N LEU A 150 34.68 1.42 -22.91
CA LEU A 150 35.80 0.55 -23.29
C LEU A 150 35.32 -0.90 -23.43
N PRO A 151 36.16 -1.82 -23.96
CA PRO A 151 35.84 -3.23 -24.02
C PRO A 151 35.51 -3.79 -22.64
N GLN A 152 34.51 -4.67 -22.59
CA GLN A 152 34.09 -5.37 -21.38
C GLN A 152 35.26 -6.10 -20.72
N ARG A 153 35.24 -6.14 -19.38
CA ARG A 153 36.25 -6.82 -18.58
C ARG A 153 35.62 -7.66 -17.49
N ASP A 154 36.28 -8.78 -17.22
CA ASP A 154 35.88 -9.71 -16.18
C ASP A 154 37.00 -9.79 -15.12
N ILE A 155 36.61 -9.78 -13.86
CA ILE A 155 37.49 -9.99 -12.72
C ILE A 155 37.02 -11.25 -12.01
N LYS A 156 37.88 -12.27 -12.01
CA LYS A 156 37.67 -13.45 -11.18
C LYS A 156 37.93 -13.11 -9.72
N ILE A 157 36.95 -13.34 -8.86
CA ILE A 157 37.07 -13.11 -7.43
C ILE A 157 37.71 -14.35 -6.79
N THR A 158 38.77 -14.15 -6.03
CA THR A 158 39.60 -15.26 -5.49
C THR A 158 39.71 -15.25 -3.97
N SER A 159 39.26 -14.16 -3.34
CA SER A 159 39.21 -13.96 -1.90
C SER A 159 37.84 -13.40 -1.52
N ASN A 160 37.37 -13.74 -0.34
CA ASN A 160 36.14 -13.18 0.21
C ASN A 160 36.23 -11.65 0.29
N GLU A 161 37.31 -11.14 0.90
CA GLU A 161 37.71 -9.73 0.80
C GLU A 161 38.61 -9.56 -0.42
N GLN A 162 38.09 -8.97 -1.49
CA GLN A 162 38.79 -8.77 -2.75
C GLN A 162 38.97 -7.28 -3.00
N VAL A 163 40.22 -6.85 -3.17
CA VAL A 163 40.52 -5.53 -3.73
C VAL A 163 40.43 -5.63 -5.26
N ILE A 164 39.61 -4.77 -5.85
CA ILE A 164 39.49 -4.59 -7.30
C ILE A 164 40.05 -3.22 -7.71
N SER A 165 40.48 -3.08 -8.96
CA SER A 165 40.89 -1.79 -9.54
C SER A 165 40.34 -1.71 -10.97
N PRO A 166 39.07 -1.29 -11.11
CA PRO A 166 38.40 -1.22 -12.39
C PRO A 166 39.09 -0.25 -13.35
N ALA A 167 39.13 -0.58 -14.64
CA ALA A 167 39.60 0.35 -15.66
C ALA A 167 38.59 1.50 -15.90
N GLY A 168 39.00 2.52 -16.67
CA GLY A 168 38.17 3.71 -16.92
C GLY A 168 38.40 4.82 -15.90
N ASN A 169 37.64 5.89 -15.95
CA ASN A 169 37.80 7.05 -15.04
C ASN A 169 36.47 7.57 -14.44
N THR A 170 35.44 6.73 -14.49
CA THR A 170 34.10 7.03 -13.96
C THR A 170 33.42 5.78 -13.43
N ALA A 171 32.44 5.97 -12.54
CA ALA A 171 31.56 4.91 -12.06
C ALA A 171 30.83 4.18 -13.19
N VAL A 172 30.76 2.85 -13.04
CA VAL A 172 30.00 1.94 -13.88
C VAL A 172 29.29 0.90 -13.02
N GLN A 173 28.16 0.38 -13.51
CA GLN A 173 27.39 -0.64 -12.82
C GLN A 173 27.95 -2.03 -13.18
N PRO A 174 28.35 -2.85 -12.18
CA PRO A 174 28.83 -4.20 -12.44
C PRO A 174 27.69 -5.22 -12.52
N VAL A 175 27.96 -6.32 -13.22
CA VAL A 175 27.16 -7.55 -13.20
C VAL A 175 27.97 -8.63 -12.49
N ILE A 176 27.40 -9.29 -11.49
CA ILE A 176 28.12 -10.28 -10.69
C ILE A 176 27.51 -11.65 -10.92
N HIS A 177 28.35 -12.58 -11.37
CA HIS A 177 28.02 -13.97 -11.59
C HIS A 177 28.53 -14.80 -10.42
N ILE A 178 27.65 -15.60 -9.82
CA ILE A 178 28.00 -16.53 -8.74
C ILE A 178 27.49 -17.92 -9.14
N ILE A 179 28.38 -18.90 -9.19
CA ILE A 179 28.05 -20.32 -9.39
C ILE A 179 28.35 -21.07 -8.09
N PRO A 180 27.32 -21.41 -7.28
CA PRO A 180 27.52 -22.04 -5.99
C PRO A 180 28.05 -23.47 -6.10
N LYS A 181 28.96 -23.87 -5.20
CA LYS A 181 29.42 -25.26 -5.05
C LYS A 181 28.57 -26.05 -4.04
N THR A 182 27.69 -25.35 -3.33
CA THR A 182 26.69 -25.90 -2.40
C THR A 182 25.40 -25.10 -2.51
N ASP A 183 24.29 -25.65 -2.02
CA ASP A 183 23.01 -24.95 -1.96
C ASP A 183 23.10 -23.70 -1.07
N LEU A 184 22.57 -22.57 -1.55
CA LEU A 184 22.63 -21.27 -0.87
C LEU A 184 21.25 -20.80 -0.43
N TYR A 185 21.22 -20.29 0.80
CA TYR A 185 20.08 -19.60 1.40
C TYR A 185 20.28 -18.08 1.43
N TYR A 186 21.53 -17.64 1.25
CA TYR A 186 21.93 -16.25 1.25
C TYR A 186 23.13 -16.04 0.33
N PHE A 187 23.12 -14.94 -0.42
CA PHE A 187 24.26 -14.49 -1.21
C PHE A 187 24.19 -12.97 -1.42
N GLY A 188 25.31 -12.38 -1.80
CA GLY A 188 25.42 -10.94 -1.95
C GLY A 188 26.86 -10.45 -1.94
N TYR A 189 27.00 -9.14 -1.85
CA TYR A 189 28.30 -8.49 -1.71
C TYR A 189 28.16 -7.13 -1.03
N THR A 190 29.27 -6.61 -0.51
CA THR A 190 29.36 -5.27 0.10
C THR A 190 30.50 -4.49 -0.54
N LEU A 191 30.33 -3.17 -0.63
CA LEU A 191 31.30 -2.19 -1.07
C LEU A 191 31.21 -0.98 -0.10
N GLY A 192 32.09 -0.94 0.89
CA GLY A 192 32.00 0.05 1.98
C GLY A 192 30.68 -0.06 2.75
N ASP A 193 29.92 1.05 2.84
CA ASP A 193 28.60 1.09 3.49
C ASP A 193 27.44 0.64 2.58
N GLN A 194 27.73 0.34 1.30
CA GLN A 194 26.74 -0.09 0.31
C GLN A 194 26.78 -1.60 0.13
N TYR A 195 25.64 -2.21 -0.26
CA TYR A 195 25.56 -3.66 -0.39
C TYR A 195 24.43 -4.14 -1.28
N VAL A 196 24.53 -5.40 -1.69
CA VAL A 196 23.42 -6.21 -2.18
C VAL A 196 23.34 -7.46 -1.32
N ALA A 197 22.19 -7.70 -0.71
CA ALA A 197 21.93 -8.86 0.14
C ALA A 197 20.68 -9.56 -0.34
N VAL A 198 20.77 -10.86 -0.61
CA VAL A 198 19.67 -11.67 -1.16
C VAL A 198 19.51 -12.92 -0.31
N GLY A 199 18.32 -13.09 0.26
CA GLY A 199 17.98 -14.26 1.07
C GLY A 199 18.13 -14.10 2.58
N TYR A 200 18.24 -15.25 3.24
CA TYR A 200 18.07 -15.41 4.69
C TYR A 200 19.43 -15.33 5.40
N HIS A 201 19.72 -14.20 6.06
CA HIS A 201 21.02 -13.99 6.72
C HIS A 201 21.21 -14.95 7.91
N VAL A 202 22.32 -15.69 7.92
CA VAL A 202 22.60 -16.85 8.80
C VAL A 202 23.12 -16.47 10.21
N ASP A 203 23.29 -15.18 10.53
CA ASP A 203 24.00 -14.74 11.75
C ASP A 203 23.09 -14.31 12.92
N ASP A 204 21.80 -14.61 12.89
CA ASP A 204 20.84 -14.14 13.92
C ASP A 204 20.58 -15.12 15.09
N GLY A 205 21.18 -16.32 15.06
CA GLY A 205 21.06 -17.32 16.15
C GLY A 205 19.92 -18.33 16.00
N SER A 206 19.42 -18.54 14.78
CA SER A 206 18.28 -19.42 14.44
C SER A 206 18.65 -20.78 13.80
N THR A 207 19.94 -21.14 13.74
CA THR A 207 20.43 -22.41 13.13
C THR A 207 21.20 -23.31 14.11
N VAL A 208 20.99 -24.63 14.01
CA VAL A 208 21.92 -25.65 14.56
C VAL A 208 22.86 -26.10 13.43
N MET A 209 24.16 -25.85 13.59
CA MET A 209 25.19 -26.30 12.66
C MET A 209 25.75 -27.66 13.08
N ASP A 210 26.03 -28.54 12.11
CA ASP A 210 26.85 -29.73 12.36
C ASP A 210 28.34 -29.37 12.49
N ALA A 211 29.16 -30.36 12.81
CA ALA A 211 30.61 -30.19 12.98
C ALA A 211 31.35 -29.73 11.71
N ASN A 212 30.68 -29.72 10.56
CA ASN A 212 31.22 -29.33 9.26
C ASN A 212 30.64 -27.98 8.77
N GLY A 213 29.81 -27.31 9.57
CA GLY A 213 29.20 -26.02 9.24
C GLY A 213 27.90 -26.10 8.42
N HIS A 214 27.31 -27.29 8.24
CA HIS A 214 26.01 -27.42 7.58
C HIS A 214 24.85 -27.18 8.54
N ILE A 215 23.83 -26.47 8.07
CA ILE A 215 22.58 -26.23 8.82
C ILE A 215 21.76 -27.52 8.85
N THR A 216 21.48 -28.07 10.05
CA THR A 216 20.76 -29.36 10.22
C THR A 216 19.30 -29.21 10.66
N SER A 217 18.89 -28.04 11.17
CA SER A 217 17.48 -27.67 11.35
C SER A 217 17.32 -26.15 11.51
N LEU A 218 16.21 -25.59 11.00
CA LEU A 218 15.83 -24.18 11.11
C LEU A 218 14.52 -24.06 11.88
N THR A 219 14.43 -23.07 12.77
CA THR A 219 13.16 -22.72 13.45
C THR A 219 12.44 -21.65 12.61
N PRO A 220 11.12 -21.77 12.34
CA PRO A 220 10.39 -20.80 11.53
C PRO A 220 10.40 -19.39 12.16
N HIS A 221 10.47 -18.34 11.32
CA HIS A 221 10.41 -16.93 11.74
C HIS A 221 9.14 -16.64 12.53
N GLN A 222 8.02 -17.26 12.13
CA GLN A 222 6.74 -17.23 12.84
C GLN A 222 6.19 -18.64 13.06
N GLU A 223 5.88 -18.98 14.31
CA GLU A 223 5.23 -20.23 14.68
C GLU A 223 3.80 -19.93 15.17
N LEU A 224 2.79 -20.44 14.46
CA LEU A 224 1.39 -20.30 14.83
C LEU A 224 1.11 -21.05 16.14
N GLN A 225 0.73 -20.31 17.18
CA GLN A 225 0.40 -20.89 18.49
C GLN A 225 -1.09 -21.04 18.73
N VAL A 226 -1.86 -20.06 18.25
CA VAL A 226 -3.31 -20.03 18.43
C VAL A 226 -3.93 -19.70 17.09
N HIS A 227 -4.85 -20.54 16.64
CA HIS A 227 -5.84 -20.19 15.64
C HIS A 227 -7.23 -20.51 16.19
N ASP A 228 -7.96 -19.47 16.56
CA ASP A 228 -9.32 -19.57 17.05
C ASP A 228 -10.29 -18.99 16.00
N PRO A 229 -11.12 -19.82 15.34
CA PRO A 229 -12.10 -19.37 14.36
C PRO A 229 -13.27 -18.60 14.99
N CYS A 230 -13.26 -18.37 16.31
CA CYS A 230 -14.21 -17.58 17.07
C CYS A 230 -15.66 -18.09 16.93
N ASN A 231 -15.85 -19.39 16.72
CA ASN A 231 -17.16 -20.02 16.55
C ASN A 231 -17.71 -20.69 17.83
N SER A 232 -16.97 -20.58 18.94
CA SER A 232 -17.30 -21.20 20.22
C SER A 232 -16.80 -20.34 21.39
N MET A 233 -17.52 -20.38 22.51
CA MET A 233 -17.06 -19.79 23.78
C MET A 233 -16.11 -20.74 24.53
N SER A 234 -15.77 -21.91 24.00
CA SER A 234 -14.95 -22.91 24.72
C SER A 234 -13.56 -22.42 25.10
N THR A 235 -12.99 -21.53 24.30
CA THR A 235 -11.67 -20.92 24.46
C THR A 235 -11.75 -19.50 25.04
N TRP A 236 -12.96 -19.03 25.37
CA TRP A 236 -13.21 -17.66 25.84
C TRP A 236 -14.04 -17.66 27.12
N PHE A 237 -13.70 -16.80 28.07
CA PHE A 237 -14.50 -16.62 29.28
C PHE A 237 -14.80 -15.15 29.53
N GLN A 238 -15.89 -14.89 30.24
CA GLN A 238 -16.30 -13.53 30.58
C GLN A 238 -15.32 -12.95 31.63
N ALA A 239 -14.79 -11.75 31.36
CA ALA A 239 -14.01 -10.99 32.33
C ALA A 239 -14.88 -10.57 33.52
N GLY A 240 -14.32 -10.55 34.73
CA GLY A 240 -15.01 -10.18 35.95
C GLY A 240 -14.16 -10.39 37.19
N ALA A 241 -14.69 -10.02 38.36
CA ALA A 241 -13.99 -10.08 39.64
C ALA A 241 -13.54 -11.51 40.02
N ASP A 242 -14.33 -12.53 39.67
CA ASP A 242 -14.01 -13.95 39.94
C ASP A 242 -13.08 -14.57 38.91
N THR A 243 -12.74 -13.83 37.85
CA THR A 243 -11.80 -14.27 36.80
C THR A 243 -10.64 -13.29 36.73
N GLN A 244 -10.65 -12.40 35.75
CA GLN A 244 -9.71 -11.32 35.59
C GLN A 244 -10.48 -10.09 35.10
N GLU A 245 -10.25 -8.93 35.72
CA GLU A 245 -10.78 -7.67 35.24
C GLU A 245 -9.84 -7.04 34.21
N ILE A 246 -10.38 -6.66 33.06
CA ILE A 246 -9.66 -5.94 32.02
C ILE A 246 -10.13 -4.49 32.00
N LYS A 247 -9.19 -3.56 32.18
CA LYS A 247 -9.45 -2.12 32.06
C LYS A 247 -9.49 -1.72 30.59
N VAL A 248 -10.68 -1.67 30.04
CA VAL A 248 -10.95 -1.25 28.66
C VAL A 248 -11.00 0.29 28.56
N TYR A 249 -10.56 0.82 27.42
CA TYR A 249 -10.51 2.27 27.20
C TYR A 249 -11.89 2.85 26.92
N ARG A 250 -12.28 3.85 27.75
CA ARG A 250 -13.60 4.51 27.67
C ARG A 250 -14.72 3.48 27.53
N GLY A 251 -14.69 2.46 28.38
CA GLY A 251 -15.62 1.36 28.35
C GLY A 251 -15.85 0.80 29.75
N GLU A 252 -17.02 0.19 29.96
CA GLU A 252 -17.40 -0.50 31.19
C GLU A 252 -17.82 -1.94 30.84
N ASN A 253 -17.28 -2.94 31.56
CA ASN A 253 -17.65 -4.35 31.37
C ASN A 253 -19.04 -4.61 31.98
N ASP A 254 -20.03 -4.87 31.12
CA ASP A 254 -21.40 -5.25 31.52
C ASP A 254 -22.03 -6.13 30.42
N GLY A 255 -23.13 -6.81 30.72
CA GLY A 255 -23.80 -7.68 29.76
C GLY A 255 -23.14 -9.05 29.63
N LYS A 256 -23.39 -9.72 28.51
CA LYS A 256 -22.90 -11.10 28.25
C LYS A 256 -22.51 -11.29 26.79
N ALA A 257 -21.43 -12.02 26.55
CA ALA A 257 -21.04 -12.48 25.21
C ALA A 257 -21.57 -13.89 24.90
N THR A 258 -21.58 -14.25 23.62
CA THR A 258 -21.93 -15.58 23.10
C THR A 258 -21.18 -15.85 21.81
N ALA A 259 -21.23 -17.10 21.35
CA ALA A 259 -20.73 -17.51 20.05
C ALA A 259 -21.89 -17.82 19.08
N THR A 260 -21.65 -17.58 17.81
CA THR A 260 -22.42 -18.10 16.68
C THR A 260 -21.57 -19.14 15.94
N ALA A 261 -22.11 -19.74 14.88
CA ALA A 261 -21.35 -20.67 14.05
C ALA A 261 -20.10 -20.06 13.37
N SER A 262 -19.94 -18.74 13.37
CA SER A 262 -18.84 -18.05 12.68
C SER A 262 -18.28 -16.83 13.40
N SER A 263 -18.69 -16.57 14.65
CA SER A 263 -18.28 -15.33 15.33
C SER A 263 -18.60 -15.30 16.83
N LEU A 264 -17.80 -14.55 17.58
CA LEU A 264 -18.12 -14.09 18.93
C LEU A 264 -18.80 -12.74 18.88
N MET A 265 -19.82 -12.56 19.70
CA MET A 265 -20.61 -11.33 19.75
C MET A 265 -21.37 -11.18 21.07
N VAL A 266 -22.09 -10.07 21.24
CA VAL A 266 -23.01 -9.90 22.37
C VAL A 266 -24.16 -10.93 22.34
N ALA A 267 -24.46 -11.51 23.51
CA ALA A 267 -25.53 -12.46 23.71
C ALA A 267 -26.90 -11.81 23.60
N LYS A 268 -27.96 -12.61 23.42
CA LYS A 268 -29.33 -12.16 23.57
C LYS A 268 -29.86 -12.44 24.97
N ASP A 269 -30.65 -11.52 25.51
CA ASP A 269 -31.42 -11.71 26.73
C ASP A 269 -32.61 -12.66 26.49
N SER A 270 -33.34 -12.97 27.56
CA SER A 270 -34.52 -13.84 27.50
C SER A 270 -35.68 -13.28 26.67
N LYS A 271 -35.61 -11.99 26.28
CA LYS A 271 -36.59 -11.31 25.42
C LYS A 271 -36.12 -11.21 23.97
N GLY A 272 -34.92 -11.71 23.66
CA GLY A 272 -34.33 -11.71 22.32
C GLY A 272 -33.60 -10.42 21.94
N HIS A 273 -33.40 -9.49 22.88
CA HIS A 273 -32.61 -8.27 22.65
C HIS A 273 -31.15 -8.50 22.99
N TYR A 274 -30.23 -7.73 22.39
CA TYR A 274 -28.81 -7.83 22.75
C TYR A 274 -28.56 -7.38 24.20
N ASN A 275 -27.88 -8.24 24.95
CA ASN A 275 -27.54 -8.04 26.36
C ASN A 275 -26.23 -7.27 26.49
N TRP A 276 -26.30 -5.97 26.19
CA TRP A 276 -25.18 -5.05 26.36
C TRP A 276 -24.91 -4.68 27.83
N GLY A 277 -25.82 -5.01 28.75
CA GLY A 277 -25.76 -4.59 30.14
C GLY A 277 -26.81 -3.56 30.54
N SER A 278 -26.52 -2.80 31.60
CA SER A 278 -27.44 -1.91 32.31
C SER A 278 -27.69 -0.59 31.56
N THR A 279 -28.54 -0.66 30.54
CA THR A 279 -28.90 0.50 29.69
C THR A 279 -29.26 1.76 30.48
N GLY A 280 -28.67 2.89 30.07
CA GLY A 280 -28.88 4.21 30.67
C GLY A 280 -28.11 4.49 31.96
N LYS A 281 -27.29 3.55 32.47
CA LYS A 281 -26.46 3.76 33.68
C LYS A 281 -25.01 4.17 33.39
N HIS A 282 -24.50 3.85 32.20
CA HIS A 282 -23.10 4.05 31.83
C HIS A 282 -22.85 5.44 31.24
N LYS A 283 -21.68 6.02 31.52
CA LYS A 283 -21.29 7.34 30.99
C LYS A 283 -20.60 7.26 29.63
N ASP A 284 -19.85 6.19 29.39
CA ASP A 284 -19.13 5.91 28.16
C ASP A 284 -19.68 4.60 27.51
N PHE A 285 -18.90 3.96 26.65
CA PHE A 285 -19.25 2.67 26.07
C PHE A 285 -19.41 1.60 27.14
N TYR A 286 -20.23 0.60 26.87
CA TYR A 286 -20.44 -0.52 27.78
C TYR A 286 -20.87 -1.76 27.00
N GLY A 287 -20.45 -2.92 27.50
CA GLY A 287 -20.72 -4.20 26.88
C GLY A 287 -19.77 -5.28 27.38
N PRO A 288 -19.97 -6.54 26.94
CA PRO A 288 -19.23 -7.65 27.49
C PRO A 288 -17.76 -7.59 27.10
N VAL A 289 -16.90 -7.90 28.07
CA VAL A 289 -15.48 -8.16 27.86
C VAL A 289 -15.21 -9.65 28.06
N ILE A 290 -14.55 -10.26 27.09
CA ILE A 290 -14.15 -11.68 27.13
C ILE A 290 -12.64 -11.81 27.01
N ILE A 291 -12.09 -12.84 27.64
CA ILE A 291 -10.65 -13.13 27.69
C ILE A 291 -10.43 -14.52 27.11
N HIS A 292 -9.39 -14.68 26.30
CA HIS A 292 -9.00 -15.98 25.79
C HIS A 292 -8.38 -16.83 26.91
N GLN A 293 -8.50 -18.16 26.85
CA GLN A 293 -8.00 -19.10 27.87
C GLN A 293 -6.47 -19.18 28.00
N GLY A 294 -5.73 -18.26 27.36
CA GLY A 294 -4.28 -18.18 27.38
C GLY A 294 -3.64 -18.51 26.03
N ILE A 295 -2.34 -18.25 25.95
CA ILE A 295 -1.49 -18.55 24.80
C ILE A 295 -0.48 -19.63 25.25
N PRO A 296 -0.20 -20.67 24.44
CA PRO A 296 0.67 -21.78 24.84
C PRO A 296 2.06 -21.37 25.33
N LYS A 297 2.64 -20.32 24.73
CA LYS A 297 3.96 -19.81 25.10
C LYS A 297 3.99 -18.28 25.05
N ILE A 298 4.45 -17.69 26.14
CA ILE A 298 4.71 -16.25 26.24
C ILE A 298 5.98 -15.94 25.45
N SER A 299 5.93 -14.93 24.58
CA SER A 299 7.10 -14.49 23.81
C SER A 299 7.23 -12.98 23.82
N ASN A 300 8.48 -12.52 23.77
CA ASN A 300 8.82 -11.11 23.61
C ASN A 300 8.47 -10.59 22.21
N TYR A 301 8.60 -11.44 21.18
CA TYR A 301 8.28 -11.11 19.78
C TYR A 301 7.16 -12.02 19.29
N TRP A 302 6.20 -11.42 18.61
CA TRP A 302 4.92 -12.03 18.31
C TRP A 302 4.19 -11.26 17.22
N LYS A 303 3.23 -11.94 16.61
CA LYS A 303 2.23 -11.36 15.71
C LYS A 303 0.85 -11.75 16.21
N VAL A 304 -0.04 -10.76 16.31
CA VAL A 304 -1.46 -10.98 16.61
C VAL A 304 -2.29 -10.48 15.45
N SER A 305 -3.22 -11.32 15.02
CA SER A 305 -4.22 -10.98 14.03
C SER A 305 -5.63 -11.18 14.62
N MET A 306 -6.49 -10.19 14.45
CA MET A 306 -7.90 -10.25 14.84
C MET A 306 -8.80 -9.76 13.72
N ARG A 307 -9.80 -10.57 13.33
CA ARG A 307 -10.72 -10.23 12.25
C ARG A 307 -12.08 -9.78 12.78
N PHE A 308 -12.41 -8.52 12.54
CA PHE A 308 -13.66 -7.89 13.00
C PHE A 308 -14.67 -7.73 11.88
N HIS A 309 -15.96 -7.77 12.26
CA HIS A 309 -17.08 -7.37 11.42
C HIS A 309 -17.85 -6.26 12.11
N HIS A 310 -17.90 -5.10 11.46
CA HIS A 310 -18.63 -3.93 11.92
C HIS A 310 -19.66 -3.48 10.88
N ILE A 311 -20.93 -3.33 11.29
CA ILE A 311 -22.00 -2.79 10.41
C ILE A 311 -22.85 -1.77 11.17
N LYS A 312 -22.95 -0.57 10.62
CA LYS A 312 -23.98 0.40 11.01
C LYS A 312 -25.35 -0.03 10.54
N ARG A 313 -26.25 -0.31 11.49
CA ARG A 313 -27.60 -0.81 11.19
C ARG A 313 -28.68 0.27 11.28
N MET A 314 -28.41 1.35 12.00
CA MET A 314 -29.38 2.43 12.19
C MET A 314 -29.30 3.44 11.04
N LYS A 315 -30.43 3.68 10.36
CA LYS A 315 -30.51 4.56 9.17
C LYS A 315 -30.12 6.03 9.39
N ASN A 316 -30.15 6.50 10.64
CA ASN A 316 -29.78 7.87 10.98
C ASN A 316 -28.38 7.94 11.61
N GLU A 317 -27.63 6.82 11.61
CA GLU A 317 -26.24 6.72 12.06
C GLU A 317 -26.02 7.21 13.50
N ARG A 318 -27.06 7.17 14.34
CA ARG A 318 -26.97 7.62 15.74
C ARG A 318 -26.55 6.51 16.70
N ALA A 319 -26.73 5.26 16.30
CA ALA A 319 -26.17 4.14 17.03
C ALA A 319 -24.64 4.27 17.05
N MET A 320 -24.07 3.94 18.20
CA MET A 320 -22.65 4.02 18.46
C MET A 320 -22.18 2.66 18.95
N GLY A 321 -21.31 2.07 18.16
CA GLY A 321 -20.67 0.81 18.39
C GLY A 321 -19.17 0.90 18.63
N LYS A 322 -18.63 -0.14 19.23
CA LYS A 322 -17.20 -0.35 19.47
C LYS A 322 -16.91 -1.85 19.55
N VAL A 323 -16.01 -2.31 18.69
CA VAL A 323 -15.46 -3.67 18.73
C VAL A 323 -13.95 -3.59 18.80
N GLU A 324 -13.36 -4.23 19.82
CA GLU A 324 -11.93 -4.10 20.10
C GLU A 324 -11.32 -5.41 20.56
N GLY A 325 -10.07 -5.60 20.16
CA GLY A 325 -9.11 -6.52 20.73
C GLY A 325 -8.12 -5.80 21.63
N TYR A 326 -7.75 -6.45 22.72
CA TYR A 326 -6.78 -5.98 23.70
C TYR A 326 -5.65 -6.99 23.85
N LEU A 327 -4.42 -6.49 23.88
CA LEU A 327 -3.20 -7.27 24.05
C LEU A 327 -2.73 -7.14 25.50
N LEU A 328 -2.46 -8.29 26.14
CA LEU A 328 -2.20 -8.37 27.57
C LEU A 328 -0.80 -8.90 27.86
N ASP A 329 -0.12 -8.29 28.83
CA ASP A 329 1.12 -8.83 29.40
C ASP A 329 0.85 -9.98 30.39
N ALA A 330 1.93 -10.57 30.92
CA ALA A 330 1.85 -11.68 31.88
C ALA A 330 1.14 -11.32 33.20
N ASN A 331 1.02 -10.03 33.53
CA ASN A 331 0.30 -9.53 34.69
C ASN A 331 -1.18 -9.23 34.38
N GLY A 332 -1.60 -9.41 33.12
CA GLY A 332 -2.94 -9.08 32.68
C GLY A 332 -3.18 -7.59 32.42
N ASN A 333 -2.13 -6.78 32.37
CA ASN A 333 -2.24 -5.37 32.03
C ASN A 333 -2.43 -5.22 30.52
N VAL A 334 -3.22 -4.23 30.14
CA VAL A 334 -3.37 -3.84 28.74
C VAL A 334 -2.09 -3.12 28.28
N CYS A 335 -1.51 -3.64 27.20
CA CYS A 335 -0.31 -3.09 26.55
C CYS A 335 -0.56 -2.65 25.09
N GLY A 336 -1.68 -3.05 24.51
CA GLY A 336 -2.07 -2.66 23.16
C GLY A 336 -3.56 -2.85 22.91
N ARG A 337 -4.06 -2.18 21.88
CA ARG A 337 -5.43 -2.33 21.42
C ARG A 337 -5.55 -2.15 19.91
N MET A 338 -6.50 -2.85 19.31
CA MET A 338 -6.85 -2.72 17.90
C MET A 338 -8.35 -2.89 17.73
N GLY A 339 -8.97 -2.17 16.80
CA GLY A 339 -10.40 -2.30 16.58
C GLY A 339 -11.04 -1.11 15.89
N ILE A 340 -12.37 -1.06 16.02
CA ILE A 340 -13.23 -0.05 15.41
C ILE A 340 -14.09 0.60 16.50
N ASP A 341 -14.12 1.93 16.53
CA ASP A 341 -15.05 2.69 17.37
C ASP A 341 -15.81 3.74 16.57
N ASP A 342 -17.05 3.99 17.00
CA ASP A 342 -17.83 5.11 16.48
C ASP A 342 -17.58 6.40 17.26
N TYR A 343 -17.38 7.46 16.50
CA TYR A 343 -17.14 8.80 17.00
C TYR A 343 -18.24 9.79 16.60
N ALA A 344 -18.18 10.99 17.18
CA ALA A 344 -19.07 12.12 16.87
C ALA A 344 -20.57 11.76 16.88
N GLN A 345 -21.04 11.16 17.98
CA GLN A 345 -22.44 10.73 18.17
C GLN A 345 -22.90 9.65 17.18
N GLY A 346 -21.98 8.80 16.70
CA GLY A 346 -22.26 7.67 15.82
C GLY A 346 -21.98 7.93 14.35
N ARG A 347 -21.58 9.15 13.98
CA ARG A 347 -21.41 9.56 12.59
C ARG A 347 -20.20 8.93 11.91
N TYR A 348 -19.07 8.80 12.62
CA TYR A 348 -17.79 8.44 12.00
C TYR A 348 -17.19 7.22 12.67
N PRO A 349 -17.26 6.03 12.05
CA PRO A 349 -16.50 4.87 12.50
C PRO A 349 -15.01 5.06 12.16
N ARG A 350 -14.13 4.61 13.06
CA ARG A 350 -12.68 4.77 12.92
C ARG A 350 -11.97 3.46 13.24
N GLY A 351 -10.98 3.11 12.43
CA GLY A 351 -10.08 1.99 12.68
C GLY A 351 -8.78 2.47 13.32
N TYR A 352 -8.25 1.72 14.29
CA TYR A 352 -6.99 2.05 14.95
C TYR A 352 -6.21 0.81 15.41
N ILE A 353 -4.90 1.01 15.53
CA ILE A 353 -3.96 0.12 16.23
C ILE A 353 -3.06 1.00 17.08
N GLN A 354 -3.04 0.73 18.39
CA GLN A 354 -2.34 1.54 19.38
C GLN A 354 -1.65 0.68 20.43
N LEU A 355 -0.55 1.19 20.99
CA LEU A 355 0.24 0.59 22.07
C LEU A 355 0.21 1.48 23.31
N GLY A 356 0.26 0.90 24.49
CA GLY A 356 0.15 1.59 25.78
C GLY A 356 -0.96 0.98 26.65
N SER A 357 -1.35 1.70 27.72
CA SER A 357 -2.22 1.13 28.76
C SER A 357 -3.54 1.87 28.99
N SER A 358 -3.62 3.18 28.73
CA SER A 358 -4.84 3.98 28.92
C SER A 358 -5.30 4.77 27.71
N PHE A 359 -4.54 4.76 26.60
CA PHE A 359 -4.85 5.32 25.27
C PHE A 359 -5.54 6.70 25.25
N ASN A 360 -5.26 7.53 26.24
CA ASN A 360 -5.86 8.84 26.46
C ASN A 360 -4.82 9.95 26.22
N ALA A 361 -4.97 10.70 25.12
CA ALA A 361 -4.11 11.83 24.77
C ALA A 361 -3.77 12.77 25.94
N THR A 362 -4.78 13.10 26.74
CA THR A 362 -4.67 14.10 27.81
C THR A 362 -4.06 13.53 29.09
N LYS A 363 -4.46 12.31 29.48
CA LYS A 363 -3.98 11.69 30.73
C LYS A 363 -2.62 11.03 30.57
N ASP A 364 -2.34 10.52 29.37
CA ASP A 364 -1.18 9.66 29.16
C ASP A 364 0.08 10.45 28.79
N ARG A 365 -0.07 11.69 28.31
CA ARG A 365 1.06 12.62 28.02
C ARG A 365 2.22 11.95 27.26
N GLY A 366 1.91 11.16 26.24
CA GLY A 366 2.91 10.42 25.44
C GLY A 366 3.26 9.00 25.92
N LYS A 367 2.52 8.45 26.90
CA LYS A 367 2.64 7.04 27.37
C LYS A 367 1.87 6.02 26.51
N TYR A 368 1.38 6.43 25.35
CA TYR A 368 0.79 5.53 24.35
C TYR A 368 1.29 5.94 22.97
N LEU A 369 1.38 4.98 22.06
CA LEU A 369 1.78 5.16 20.68
C LEU A 369 0.61 4.80 19.78
N THR A 370 0.27 5.69 18.85
CA THR A 370 -0.70 5.39 17.79
C THR A 370 0.07 4.97 16.55
N LEU A 371 -0.07 3.70 16.17
CA LEU A 371 0.54 3.15 14.96
C LEU A 371 -0.35 3.45 13.76
N LEU A 372 -1.63 3.11 13.88
CA LEU A 372 -2.65 3.36 12.88
C LEU A 372 -3.83 4.09 13.47
N TYR A 373 -4.33 5.05 12.70
CA TYR A 373 -5.55 5.80 13.00
C TYR A 373 -6.16 6.32 11.70
N ASN A 374 -7.34 5.82 11.33
CA ASN A 374 -8.03 6.24 10.12
C ASN A 374 -9.47 6.63 10.46
N GLU A 375 -9.75 7.93 10.35
CA GLU A 375 -11.09 8.48 10.45
C GLU A 375 -11.74 8.54 9.06
N GLY A 376 -12.84 7.80 8.87
CA GLY A 376 -13.90 8.20 7.93
C GLY A 376 -13.56 8.50 6.47
N GLY A 377 -12.50 7.97 5.84
CA GLY A 377 -12.32 8.30 4.41
C GLY A 377 -11.22 7.69 3.55
N ARG A 378 -10.15 7.10 4.08
CA ARG A 378 -9.10 6.55 3.20
C ARG A 378 -9.40 5.11 2.78
N LYS A 379 -10.20 4.98 1.72
CA LYS A 379 -10.12 3.86 0.78
C LYS A 379 -9.04 4.22 -0.23
N VAL A 380 -8.08 3.34 -0.48
CA VAL A 380 -7.02 3.65 -1.46
C VAL A 380 -7.67 3.88 -2.84
N ASN A 381 -7.30 4.95 -3.54
CA ASN A 381 -7.71 5.33 -4.91
C ASN A 381 -9.18 5.76 -5.18
N GLY A 382 -10.01 6.05 -4.18
CA GLY A 382 -11.38 6.54 -4.41
C GLY A 382 -11.51 8.07 -4.54
N LYS A 383 -12.20 8.58 -5.56
CA LYS A 383 -12.62 10.00 -5.64
C LYS A 383 -13.69 10.32 -4.60
N ASN A 384 -13.42 11.28 -3.71
CA ASN A 384 -14.41 11.82 -2.76
C ASN A 384 -15.39 12.76 -3.49
N HIS A 385 -16.56 12.25 -3.89
CA HIS A 385 -17.65 13.10 -4.34
C HIS A 385 -18.41 13.68 -3.14
N HIS A 386 -18.13 14.94 -2.81
CA HIS A 386 -18.95 15.74 -1.90
C HIS A 386 -19.93 16.60 -2.70
N ASP A 387 -21.18 16.18 -2.83
CA ASP A 387 -22.24 17.03 -3.38
C ASP A 387 -22.64 18.10 -2.34
N ILE A 388 -22.31 19.37 -2.61
CA ILE A 388 -22.73 20.51 -1.78
C ILE A 388 -24.16 20.92 -2.19
N LYS A 389 -25.13 20.83 -1.26
CA LYS A 389 -26.49 21.36 -1.45
C LYS A 389 -26.67 22.72 -0.78
N VAL A 390 -27.13 23.69 -1.57
CA VAL A 390 -27.39 25.08 -1.14
C VAL A 390 -28.79 25.23 -0.53
N HIS A 391 -28.89 26.05 0.52
CA HIS A 391 -30.14 26.36 1.21
C HIS A 391 -30.96 27.40 0.46
N LEU A 392 -32.21 27.11 0.13
CA LEU A 392 -33.15 28.11 -0.41
C LEU A 392 -34.37 28.23 0.50
N THR A 393 -34.53 29.41 1.11
CA THR A 393 -35.73 29.77 1.88
C THR A 393 -36.72 30.45 0.95
N LYS A 394 -37.93 29.89 0.78
CA LYS A 394 -39.01 30.55 0.02
C LYS A 394 -40.23 30.81 0.89
N THR A 395 -40.60 32.08 1.03
CA THR A 395 -41.82 32.53 1.70
C THR A 395 -42.99 32.45 0.72
N VAL A 396 -44.06 31.73 1.08
CA VAL A 396 -45.25 31.62 0.21
C VAL A 396 -46.49 32.14 0.94
N LYS A 397 -47.27 33.00 0.28
CA LYS A 397 -48.56 33.50 0.78
C LYS A 397 -49.65 32.47 0.50
N VAL A 398 -50.29 31.92 1.54
CA VAL A 398 -51.35 30.91 1.38
C VAL A 398 -52.70 31.46 1.87
N LYS A 399 -53.75 31.32 1.03
CA LYS A 399 -55.14 31.66 1.39
C LYS A 399 -55.76 30.50 2.18
N THR A 400 -56.24 30.74 3.39
CA THR A 400 -56.97 29.73 4.18
C THR A 400 -58.44 30.11 4.36
N LYS A 401 -59.34 29.11 4.30
CA LYS A 401 -60.76 29.23 4.66
C LYS A 401 -60.97 28.70 6.08
N SER A 402 -61.68 29.44 6.94
CA SER A 402 -62.03 28.96 8.29
C SER A 402 -63.01 27.79 8.20
N LYS A 403 -62.66 26.64 8.81
CA LYS A 403 -63.60 25.53 9.02
C LYS A 403 -64.35 25.72 10.34
N ALA A 404 -65.66 25.47 10.32
CA ALA A 404 -66.50 25.39 11.51
C ALA A 404 -66.03 24.29 12.47
N LYS A 405 -66.14 24.54 13.79
CA LYS A 405 -65.77 23.60 14.86
C LYS A 405 -66.56 22.28 14.71
N HIS A 406 -65.87 21.17 14.46
CA HIS A 406 -66.38 19.84 14.76
C HIS A 406 -65.74 19.34 16.06
N LYS A 407 -66.58 19.02 17.06
CA LYS A 407 -66.21 18.47 18.37
C LYS A 407 -65.39 17.18 18.23
N ALA A 408 -64.45 17.01 19.16
CA ALA A 408 -63.42 15.98 19.21
C ALA A 408 -63.92 14.53 19.10
N LYS A 409 -63.16 13.70 18.38
CA LYS A 409 -63.35 12.24 18.28
C LYS A 409 -62.17 11.45 18.89
N SER A 410 -61.50 11.98 19.93
CA SER A 410 -60.39 11.28 20.61
C SER A 410 -60.81 10.34 21.74
N ALA A 411 -62.09 10.30 22.14
CA ALA A 411 -62.54 9.47 23.26
C ALA A 411 -62.90 8.00 22.89
N ARG A 412 -62.80 7.58 21.61
CA ARG A 412 -63.30 6.27 21.15
C ARG A 412 -62.24 5.18 20.91
N MET A 413 -60.95 5.52 20.86
CA MET A 413 -59.88 4.51 20.72
C MET A 413 -59.34 3.98 22.05
N TYR A 414 -59.60 4.67 23.17
CA TYR A 414 -59.14 4.24 24.50
C TYR A 414 -60.04 3.16 25.15
N LYS A 415 -61.31 3.02 24.72
CA LYS A 415 -62.22 1.95 25.20
C LYS A 415 -62.09 0.62 24.43
N ALA A 416 -61.39 0.59 23.29
CA ALA A 416 -61.28 -0.62 22.45
C ALA A 416 -60.11 -1.54 22.83
N THR A 417 -59.13 -1.05 23.60
CA THR A 417 -58.01 -1.84 24.12
C THR A 417 -58.37 -2.57 25.42
N ILE A 418 -59.23 -2.00 26.28
CA ILE A 418 -59.62 -2.64 27.56
C ILE A 418 -60.57 -3.84 27.37
N GLN A 419 -61.32 -3.94 26.27
CA GLN A 419 -62.17 -5.12 26.01
C GLN A 419 -61.45 -6.30 25.31
N ARG A 420 -60.21 -6.12 24.84
CA ARG A 420 -59.46 -7.19 24.14
C ARG A 420 -58.70 -8.12 25.08
N GLU A 421 -58.48 -7.71 26.33
CA GLU A 421 -57.89 -8.54 27.39
C GLU A 421 -58.91 -9.43 28.12
N ALA A 422 -60.22 -9.17 27.98
CA ALA A 422 -61.28 -10.00 28.59
C ALA A 422 -61.69 -11.25 27.77
N PHE A 423 -61.06 -11.54 26.61
CA PHE A 423 -61.48 -12.65 25.73
C PHE A 423 -60.39 -13.70 25.42
N LYS A 424 -59.29 -13.73 26.19
CA LYS A 424 -58.25 -14.78 26.12
C LYS A 424 -58.38 -15.85 27.22
N SER A 425 -59.52 -15.98 27.88
CA SER A 425 -59.81 -17.08 28.81
C SER A 425 -61.01 -17.93 28.35
N ARG A 426 -60.96 -18.51 27.15
CA ARG A 426 -61.65 -19.79 26.87
C ARG A 426 -61.28 -20.38 25.50
N ALA A 427 -61.10 -21.69 25.51
CA ALA A 427 -61.16 -22.63 24.41
C ALA A 427 -59.93 -22.80 23.48
N LYS A 428 -59.06 -23.71 23.92
CA LYS A 428 -58.36 -24.72 23.09
C LYS A 428 -59.30 -25.32 22.02
N LYS A 429 -58.83 -25.53 20.78
CA LYS A 429 -58.62 -26.88 20.18
C LYS A 429 -58.15 -26.85 18.71
N LYS A 430 -57.32 -27.85 18.42
CA LYS A 430 -56.67 -28.32 17.18
C LYS A 430 -57.49 -28.24 15.89
N ARG A 431 -56.85 -27.90 14.75
CA ARG A 431 -56.70 -28.80 13.56
C ARG A 431 -55.83 -28.21 12.44
N ARG A 432 -55.20 -29.14 11.69
CA ARG A 432 -54.15 -29.02 10.66
C ARG A 432 -54.68 -28.66 9.24
N LYS A 433 -53.76 -28.09 8.43
CA LYS A 433 -53.56 -28.13 6.96
C LYS A 433 -54.66 -27.60 6.00
N LYS A 434 -54.33 -26.56 5.20
CA LYS A 434 -53.97 -26.64 3.76
C LYS A 434 -53.72 -25.25 3.14
N ARG A 435 -52.67 -25.15 2.31
CA ARG A 435 -52.39 -24.02 1.39
C ARG A 435 -53.55 -23.80 0.44
N ARG A 436 -53.92 -22.54 0.16
CA ARG A 436 -54.49 -22.13 -1.13
C ARG A 436 -54.27 -20.63 -1.36
N LYS A 437 -53.54 -20.30 -2.43
CA LYS A 437 -53.43 -18.97 -3.03
C LYS A 437 -54.83 -18.46 -3.40
N LYS A 438 -55.15 -17.19 -3.16
CA LYS A 438 -56.33 -16.54 -3.77
C LYS A 438 -56.01 -15.13 -4.26
N ALA A 439 -56.25 -14.99 -5.55
CA ALA A 439 -56.17 -13.79 -6.36
C ALA A 439 -57.20 -12.73 -5.97
N THR A 440 -56.85 -11.49 -6.29
CA THR A 440 -57.58 -10.25 -6.06
C THR A 440 -58.84 -10.17 -6.94
N LYS A 441 -60.01 -9.88 -6.36
CA LYS A 441 -61.19 -9.37 -7.08
C LYS A 441 -61.62 -8.02 -6.48
N LYS A 442 -61.59 -6.96 -7.30
CA LYS A 442 -62.19 -5.65 -7.00
C LYS A 442 -63.71 -5.76 -7.12
N VAL A 443 -64.43 -5.22 -6.14
CA VAL A 443 -65.88 -4.98 -6.22
C VAL A 443 -66.14 -3.50 -6.04
N THR A 444 -66.74 -2.88 -7.05
CA THR A 444 -67.23 -1.50 -7.05
C THR A 444 -68.70 -1.54 -6.62
N LYS A 445 -69.11 -0.78 -5.59
CA LYS A 445 -70.53 -0.55 -5.26
C LYS A 445 -70.92 0.90 -5.55
N LYS A 446 -71.85 1.09 -6.48
CA LYS A 446 -72.63 2.33 -6.66
C LYS A 446 -73.62 2.47 -5.50
N LYS A 447 -73.81 3.69 -4.97
CA LYS A 447 -74.92 4.05 -4.09
C LYS A 447 -75.88 5.00 -4.81
N SER A 448 -77.15 4.66 -4.73
CA SER A 448 -78.31 5.34 -5.31
C SER A 448 -78.84 6.49 -4.44
N GLY A 449 -79.51 7.40 -5.15
CA GLY A 449 -80.39 8.52 -4.80
C GLY A 449 -80.82 8.79 -3.34
N GLY A 450 -80.72 10.07 -2.96
CA GLY A 450 -81.43 10.68 -1.82
C GLY A 450 -81.24 12.21 -1.76
N LYS A 451 -82.36 12.96 -1.76
CA LYS A 451 -82.50 14.42 -1.97
C LYS A 451 -81.69 15.33 -1.01
N ARG A 452 -81.23 16.45 -1.57
CA ARG A 452 -80.54 17.58 -0.90
C ARG A 452 -81.49 18.41 -0.03
N LYS A 453 -81.09 18.76 1.20
CA LYS A 453 -81.57 19.95 1.93
C LYS A 453 -80.46 21.01 1.99
N SER A 454 -80.78 22.19 1.49
CA SER A 454 -79.91 23.38 1.46
C SER A 454 -79.83 24.02 2.85
N THR A 455 -78.61 24.26 3.34
CA THR A 455 -78.35 25.23 4.42
C THR A 455 -77.37 26.28 3.87
N ARG A 456 -77.81 27.54 3.86
CA ARG A 456 -77.04 28.69 3.40
C ARG A 456 -75.92 28.97 4.41
N VAL A 457 -74.68 28.59 4.09
CA VAL A 457 -73.51 28.93 4.90
C VAL A 457 -72.83 30.15 4.28
N SER A 458 -72.65 31.21 5.08
CA SER A 458 -71.99 32.47 4.70
C SER A 458 -70.61 32.26 4.06
N LYS A 459 -70.29 33.03 3.00
CA LYS A 459 -68.99 32.99 2.30
C LYS A 459 -67.83 33.24 3.30
N PRO A 460 -66.81 32.37 3.38
CA PRO A 460 -65.71 32.55 4.32
C PRO A 460 -64.83 33.76 3.93
N LYS A 461 -64.58 34.67 4.89
CA LYS A 461 -63.57 35.74 4.77
C LYS A 461 -62.18 35.12 4.59
N VAL A 462 -61.48 35.50 3.52
CA VAL A 462 -60.11 35.06 3.24
C VAL A 462 -59.14 35.94 4.04
N ARG A 463 -58.29 35.34 4.87
CA ARG A 463 -57.12 36.01 5.45
C ARG A 463 -55.84 35.40 4.88
N THR A 464 -54.89 36.26 4.53
CA THR A 464 -53.56 35.88 4.07
C THR A 464 -52.65 35.74 5.28
N LYS A 465 -52.03 34.57 5.48
CA LYS A 465 -50.95 34.38 6.47
C LYS A 465 -49.68 33.95 5.75
N SER A 466 -48.57 34.58 6.10
CA SER A 466 -47.23 34.13 5.75
C SER A 466 -46.98 32.81 6.47
N LYS A 467 -46.62 31.75 5.74
CA LYS A 467 -46.23 30.47 6.34
C LYS A 467 -44.82 30.16 5.88
N THR A 468 -43.87 30.12 6.81
CA THR A 468 -42.53 29.61 6.54
C THR A 468 -42.66 28.10 6.36
N ILE A 469 -42.49 27.63 5.13
CA ILE A 469 -42.46 26.20 4.83
C ILE A 469 -40.99 25.79 4.90
N LYS A 470 -40.60 25.15 6.01
CA LYS A 470 -39.36 24.37 6.04
C LYS A 470 -39.66 23.07 5.32
N THR A 471 -39.29 22.98 4.06
CA THR A 471 -39.35 21.72 3.32
C THR A 471 -38.15 20.88 3.75
N TYR A 472 -38.37 19.94 4.67
CA TYR A 472 -37.40 18.88 4.92
C TYR A 472 -37.54 17.87 3.79
N VAL A 473 -36.61 17.89 2.86
CA VAL A 473 -36.37 16.69 2.07
C VAL A 473 -35.64 15.73 3.01
N MET A 474 -36.30 14.62 3.36
CA MET A 474 -35.68 13.53 4.11
C MET A 474 -34.39 13.13 3.39
N GLU A 475 -33.28 13.13 4.13
CA GLU A 475 -32.03 12.48 3.70
C GLU A 475 -32.32 10.99 3.50
N THR A 476 -32.55 10.60 2.26
CA THR A 476 -32.18 9.26 1.82
C THR A 476 -30.74 9.34 1.34
N THR A 477 -29.90 8.47 1.93
CA THR A 477 -28.52 8.07 1.61
C THR A 477 -27.34 8.86 2.21
N TYR A 478 -27.30 9.00 3.54
CA TYR A 478 -26.09 8.70 4.31
C TYR A 478 -26.20 7.24 4.78
N MET A 479 -25.96 6.31 3.86
CA MET A 479 -25.75 4.90 4.19
C MET A 479 -24.49 4.53 3.40
N ASN A 480 -23.47 4.00 4.08
CA ASN A 480 -22.35 3.26 3.47
C ASN A 480 -21.37 4.04 2.58
N LYS A 481 -20.68 5.08 3.06
CA LYS A 481 -19.49 5.56 2.31
C LYS A 481 -18.19 5.50 3.10
N ASP A 482 -18.22 5.59 4.42
CA ASP A 482 -16.99 5.56 5.20
C ASP A 482 -16.42 4.15 5.26
N ALA A 483 -15.09 4.08 5.30
CA ALA A 483 -14.30 2.85 5.27
C ALA A 483 -14.77 1.79 6.28
N TYR A 484 -15.28 2.22 7.43
CA TYR A 484 -15.63 1.33 8.55
C TYR A 484 -17.13 1.22 8.84
N SER A 485 -18.03 1.86 8.07
CA SER A 485 -19.49 1.75 8.32
C SER A 485 -20.06 0.36 8.01
N ASN A 486 -19.43 -0.35 7.09
CA ASN A 486 -19.71 -1.74 6.76
C ASN A 486 -18.37 -2.39 6.40
N PHE A 487 -17.69 -2.90 7.42
CA PHE A 487 -16.33 -3.40 7.31
C PHE A 487 -16.26 -4.83 7.84
N PHE A 488 -15.65 -5.69 7.03
CA PHE A 488 -15.24 -7.02 7.43
C PHE A 488 -13.76 -7.12 7.10
N GLY A 489 -12.91 -7.32 8.09
CA GLY A 489 -11.48 -7.26 7.84
C GLY A 489 -10.62 -7.50 9.05
N GLU A 490 -9.34 -7.68 8.79
CA GLU A 490 -8.33 -8.14 9.69
C GLU A 490 -7.45 -6.98 10.15
N PHE A 491 -7.19 -6.95 11.46
CA PHE A 491 -6.24 -6.05 12.10
C PHE A 491 -5.07 -6.89 12.57
N SER A 492 -3.86 -6.58 12.11
CA SER A 492 -2.64 -7.28 12.52
C SER A 492 -1.67 -6.31 13.19
N LEU A 493 -0.97 -6.81 14.21
CA LEU A 493 0.13 -6.12 14.86
C LEU A 493 1.25 -7.10 15.12
N GLU A 494 2.45 -6.72 14.72
CA GLU A 494 3.66 -7.50 14.85
C GLU A 494 4.76 -6.66 15.52
N ARG A 495 5.51 -7.31 16.42
CA ARG A 495 6.70 -6.77 17.05
C ARG A 495 7.92 -7.47 16.47
N GLN A 496 8.78 -6.69 15.84
CA GLN A 496 10.05 -7.11 15.23
C GLN A 496 11.22 -6.38 15.89
N LYS A 497 12.43 -6.82 15.60
CA LYS A 497 13.71 -6.16 15.88
C LYS A 497 14.16 -5.42 14.63
N LYS A 498 14.80 -4.27 14.81
CA LYS A 498 15.44 -3.55 13.70
C LYS A 498 16.75 -2.94 14.16
N THR A 499 17.84 -3.28 13.47
CA THR A 499 19.18 -2.78 13.78
C THR A 499 19.47 -1.54 12.95
N ILE A 500 19.81 -0.43 13.62
CA ILE A 500 20.23 0.82 12.95
C ILE A 500 21.49 1.34 13.64
N GLY A 501 22.59 1.41 12.89
CA GLY A 501 23.88 1.87 13.41
C GLY A 501 24.38 1.03 14.59
N GLY A 502 24.27 -0.30 14.49
CA GLY A 502 24.69 -1.26 15.52
C GLY A 502 23.80 -1.33 16.77
N LYS A 503 22.68 -0.58 16.82
CA LYS A 503 21.71 -0.64 17.92
C LYS A 503 20.42 -1.31 17.49
N VAL A 504 19.94 -2.26 18.30
CA VAL A 504 18.67 -2.97 18.09
C VAL A 504 17.53 -2.18 18.74
N TYR A 505 16.47 -1.94 17.98
CA TYR A 505 15.25 -1.29 18.43
C TYR A 505 14.04 -2.19 18.19
N ASP A 506 12.97 -1.97 18.95
CA ASP A 506 11.67 -2.52 18.62
C ASP A 506 11.12 -1.84 17.37
N ASN A 507 10.64 -2.65 16.42
CA ASN A 507 9.94 -2.21 15.23
C ASN A 507 8.52 -2.75 15.25
N TRP A 508 7.55 -1.87 15.03
CA TRP A 508 6.13 -2.23 15.06
C TRP A 508 5.56 -2.19 13.66
N VAL A 509 5.03 -3.32 13.21
CA VAL A 509 4.34 -3.44 11.92
C VAL A 509 2.84 -3.62 12.20
N ALA A 510 2.05 -2.67 11.74
CA ALA A 510 0.61 -2.63 11.95
C ALA A 510 -0.12 -2.63 10.62
N GLU A 511 -1.14 -3.48 10.47
CA GLU A 511 -1.94 -3.53 9.24
C GLU A 511 -3.44 -3.62 9.48
N ILE A 512 -4.20 -3.08 8.52
CA ILE A 512 -5.66 -3.23 8.45
C ILE A 512 -6.02 -3.58 7.01
N ASN A 513 -6.56 -4.78 6.82
CA ASN A 513 -6.94 -5.32 5.52
C ASN A 513 -8.43 -5.65 5.47
N GLU A 514 -9.15 -5.12 4.48
CA GLU A 514 -10.55 -5.49 4.24
C GLU A 514 -10.64 -6.86 3.56
N PHE A 515 -11.58 -7.68 4.02
CA PHE A 515 -11.83 -9.02 3.52
C PHE A 515 -13.17 -9.08 2.79
N ASN A 516 -13.24 -9.96 1.80
CA ASN A 516 -14.50 -10.30 1.19
C ASN A 516 -15.28 -11.25 2.13
N PRO A 517 -16.45 -10.83 2.66
CA PRO A 517 -17.20 -11.63 3.62
C PRO A 517 -17.81 -12.92 3.04
N LYS A 518 -17.83 -13.07 1.71
CA LYS A 518 -18.31 -14.29 1.06
C LYS A 518 -17.23 -15.36 0.89
N THR A 519 -16.01 -14.93 0.58
CA THR A 519 -14.89 -15.84 0.31
C THR A 519 -13.98 -16.02 1.52
N GLY A 520 -14.00 -15.08 2.47
CA GLY A 520 -13.09 -15.09 3.62
C GLY A 520 -11.65 -14.73 3.26
N VAL A 521 -11.42 -14.16 2.08
CA VAL A 521 -10.11 -13.76 1.56
C VAL A 521 -9.97 -12.24 1.58
N ALA A 522 -8.78 -11.73 1.90
CA ALA A 522 -8.45 -10.32 1.80
C ALA A 522 -8.67 -9.80 0.38
N TYR A 523 -9.12 -8.55 0.24
CA TYR A 523 -9.05 -7.87 -1.05
C TYR A 523 -7.58 -7.65 -1.44
N SER A 524 -7.29 -7.59 -2.74
CA SER A 524 -5.96 -7.20 -3.20
C SER A 524 -5.70 -5.73 -2.84
N VAL A 525 -4.46 -5.39 -2.50
CA VAL A 525 -4.02 -4.01 -2.21
C VAL A 525 -4.37 -3.01 -3.31
N ASN A 526 -4.50 -3.47 -4.55
CA ASN A 526 -4.85 -2.64 -5.71
C ASN A 526 -6.37 -2.49 -5.93
N THR A 527 -7.20 -3.09 -5.07
CA THR A 527 -8.65 -3.04 -5.22
C THR A 527 -9.17 -1.66 -4.83
N GLU A 528 -9.71 -0.92 -5.81
CA GLU A 528 -10.27 0.41 -5.57
C GLU A 528 -11.39 0.37 -4.52
N GLY A 529 -11.40 1.34 -3.61
CA GLY A 529 -12.50 1.49 -2.67
C GLY A 529 -12.44 0.55 -1.46
N LYS A 530 -11.31 -0.14 -1.26
CA LYS A 530 -11.04 -1.06 -0.15
C LYS A 530 -10.03 -0.51 0.84
N VAL A 531 -10.13 -0.97 2.08
CA VAL A 531 -9.20 -0.60 3.15
C VAL A 531 -8.00 -1.53 3.11
N HIS A 532 -6.85 -0.97 2.76
CA HIS A 532 -5.53 -1.58 2.91
C HIS A 532 -4.62 -0.54 3.51
N ILE A 533 -4.16 -0.79 4.73
CA ILE A 533 -3.31 0.14 5.46
C ILE A 533 -2.18 -0.68 6.05
N HIS A 534 -0.95 -0.29 5.74
CA HIS A 534 0.26 -0.85 6.32
C HIS A 534 1.05 0.30 6.94
N LYS A 535 1.56 0.10 8.15
CA LYS A 535 2.42 1.07 8.81
C LYS A 535 3.48 0.39 9.65
N GLU A 536 4.71 0.75 9.34
CA GLU A 536 5.88 0.44 10.14
C GLU A 536 6.24 1.63 11.05
N LYS A 537 6.67 1.34 12.28
CA LYS A 537 7.13 2.34 13.26
C LYS A 537 8.22 1.78 14.16
N LEU A 538 9.42 2.35 14.01
CA LEU A 538 10.54 2.15 14.93
C LEU A 538 10.30 2.85 16.28
N ASP A 539 10.39 2.10 17.38
CA ASP A 539 10.37 2.62 18.75
C ASP A 539 11.80 2.84 19.29
N LYS A 540 12.33 4.04 19.05
CA LYS A 540 13.63 4.46 19.62
C LYS A 540 13.61 4.64 21.14
N SER A 541 12.44 4.64 21.78
CA SER A 541 12.31 4.89 23.21
C SER A 541 12.32 3.62 24.06
N GLY A 542 12.07 2.45 23.45
CA GLY A 542 11.96 1.15 24.13
C GLY A 542 10.81 1.07 25.14
N LYS A 543 9.84 1.98 25.07
CA LYS A 543 8.77 2.11 26.08
C LYS A 543 7.59 1.18 25.85
N PHE A 544 7.43 0.69 24.63
CA PHE A 544 6.23 -0.04 24.23
C PHE A 544 6.46 -1.54 24.12
N GLY A 545 7.69 -2.03 24.31
CA GLY A 545 8.02 -3.45 24.26
C GLY A 545 7.40 -4.24 25.42
N PHE A 546 6.71 -5.34 25.11
CA PHE A 546 6.17 -6.27 26.10
C PHE A 546 6.09 -7.69 25.55
N ALA A 547 6.11 -8.67 26.45
CA ALA A 547 5.84 -10.07 26.12
C ALA A 547 4.32 -10.30 26.09
N LEU A 548 3.81 -10.85 24.98
CA LEU A 548 2.39 -11.17 24.85
C LEU A 548 2.08 -12.43 25.66
N ALA A 549 1.17 -12.31 26.62
CA ALA A 549 0.74 -13.44 27.43
C ALA A 549 -0.72 -13.84 27.20
N ASN A 550 -1.57 -12.89 26.86
CA ASN A 550 -2.96 -13.18 26.55
C ASN A 550 -3.62 -12.10 25.70
N VAL A 551 -4.85 -12.34 25.27
CA VAL A 551 -5.69 -11.39 24.56
C VAL A 551 -7.10 -11.34 25.14
N ALA A 552 -7.74 -10.18 24.99
CA ALA A 552 -9.15 -10.00 25.31
C ALA A 552 -9.89 -9.34 24.14
N ALA A 553 -11.20 -9.51 24.09
CA ALA A 553 -12.07 -8.89 23.10
C ALA A 553 -13.29 -8.26 23.77
N THR A 554 -13.83 -7.21 23.17
CA THR A 554 -15.06 -6.57 23.65
C THR A 554 -15.96 -6.12 22.52
N PHE A 555 -17.25 -6.09 22.82
CA PHE A 555 -18.34 -5.62 21.97
C PHE A 555 -19.14 -4.64 22.81
N MET A 556 -19.24 -3.39 22.40
CA MET A 556 -19.81 -2.34 23.23
C MET A 556 -20.69 -1.38 22.47
N LYS A 557 -21.76 -0.93 23.12
CA LYS A 557 -22.56 0.21 22.66
C LYS A 557 -22.32 1.43 23.54
N HIS A 558 -22.66 2.60 23.03
CA HIS A 558 -22.80 3.81 23.84
C HIS A 558 -24.29 4.15 24.06
N ASN A 559 -24.62 4.75 25.21
CA ASN A 559 -25.97 5.26 25.46
C ASN A 559 -26.30 6.39 24.47
N ILE A 560 -27.46 6.32 23.84
CA ILE A 560 -27.99 7.38 22.96
C ILE A 560 -29.30 7.94 23.54
N LYS A 561 -29.86 8.99 22.93
CA LYS A 561 -31.09 9.62 23.44
C LYS A 561 -32.24 8.62 23.62
N GLU A 562 -32.35 7.64 22.73
CA GLU A 562 -33.34 6.57 22.74
C GLU A 562 -33.23 5.65 23.97
N ASP A 563 -32.02 5.48 24.52
CA ASP A 563 -31.78 4.72 25.76
C ASP A 563 -32.17 5.49 27.02
N LEU A 564 -32.06 6.83 26.97
CA LEU A 564 -32.22 7.71 28.13
C LEU A 564 -33.66 8.16 28.37
N VAL A 565 -34.54 8.05 27.36
CA VAL A 565 -35.97 8.38 27.50
C VAL A 565 -36.73 7.30 28.29
N LYS A 566 -37.82 7.70 28.96
CA LYS A 566 -38.67 6.78 29.74
C LYS A 566 -40.08 6.71 29.14
N PRO A 567 -40.53 5.57 28.60
CA PRO A 567 -39.79 4.30 28.44
C PRO A 567 -38.70 4.39 27.35
N PRO A 568 -37.63 3.57 27.43
CA PRO A 568 -36.63 3.48 26.37
C PRO A 568 -37.26 3.14 25.02
N VAL A 569 -36.73 3.73 23.95
CA VAL A 569 -37.21 3.53 22.58
C VAL A 569 -36.30 2.52 21.89
N GLY A 570 -36.90 1.46 21.33
CA GLY A 570 -36.14 0.45 20.60
C GLY A 570 -35.53 1.00 19.31
N TYR A 571 -34.30 0.59 19.03
CA TYR A 571 -33.59 0.88 17.79
C TYR A 571 -32.66 -0.29 17.43
N TYR A 572 -32.10 -0.25 16.21
CA TYR A 572 -31.09 -1.21 15.81
C TYR A 572 -29.71 -0.71 16.26
N SER A 573 -29.08 -1.41 17.21
CA SER A 573 -27.67 -1.21 17.52
C SER A 573 -26.80 -1.64 16.34
N ASP A 574 -25.55 -1.20 16.35
CA ASP A 574 -24.57 -1.63 15.38
C ASP A 574 -24.24 -3.12 15.56
N PHE A 575 -23.69 -3.70 14.52
CA PHE A 575 -23.27 -5.09 14.50
C PHE A 575 -21.78 -5.16 14.70
N GLU A 576 -21.36 -5.94 15.68
CA GLU A 576 -19.98 -6.04 16.13
C GLU A 576 -19.69 -7.49 16.42
N THR A 577 -18.70 -8.05 15.73
CA THR A 577 -18.29 -9.43 15.96
C THR A 577 -16.80 -9.62 15.77
N LEU A 578 -16.21 -10.56 16.51
CA LEU A 578 -14.89 -11.12 16.26
C LEU A 578 -15.08 -12.45 15.53
N THR A 579 -14.33 -12.68 14.45
CA THR A 579 -14.57 -13.79 13.51
C THR A 579 -13.33 -14.64 13.24
N ASP A 580 -12.18 -14.24 13.76
CA ASP A 580 -10.93 -15.01 13.71
C ASP A 580 -9.94 -14.36 14.67
N LEU A 581 -9.16 -15.19 15.36
CA LEU A 581 -7.98 -14.79 16.13
C LEU A 581 -6.82 -15.70 15.72
N LYS A 582 -5.70 -15.10 15.36
CA LYS A 582 -4.43 -15.82 15.19
C LYS A 582 -3.33 -15.17 16.01
N ILE A 583 -2.51 -16.00 16.63
CA ILE A 583 -1.37 -15.57 17.42
C ILE A 583 -0.17 -16.42 17.03
N TYR A 584 0.92 -15.75 16.68
CA TYR A 584 2.18 -16.35 16.32
C TYR A 584 3.25 -15.91 17.31
N THR A 585 4.15 -16.83 17.66
CA THR A 585 5.46 -16.42 18.17
C THR A 585 6.37 -16.09 17.03
N SER A 586 7.22 -15.10 17.23
CA SER A 586 8.27 -14.76 16.28
C SER A 586 9.62 -14.73 16.97
N ASP A 587 10.69 -14.94 16.20
CA ASP A 587 12.07 -14.65 16.63
C ASP A 587 12.37 -13.13 16.63
N GLY A 588 11.46 -12.33 16.05
CA GLY A 588 11.55 -10.90 15.90
C GLY A 588 12.38 -10.45 14.70
N SER A 589 12.70 -11.30 13.72
CA SER A 589 13.31 -10.81 12.47
C SER A 589 12.31 -9.99 11.64
N ASP A 590 12.79 -9.29 10.61
CA ASP A 590 11.98 -8.55 9.64
C ASP A 590 11.82 -9.31 8.31
N ASP A 591 12.04 -10.63 8.34
CA ASP A 591 12.11 -11.51 7.17
C ASP A 591 10.72 -11.89 6.63
N PRO A 592 10.46 -11.79 5.31
CA PRO A 592 9.14 -12.02 4.73
C PRO A 592 8.66 -13.49 4.62
N ASP A 593 9.49 -14.52 4.81
CA ASP A 593 9.07 -15.94 4.64
C ASP A 593 9.01 -16.77 5.95
N ASP A 594 7.98 -17.62 6.05
CA ASP A 594 7.71 -18.48 7.22
C ASP A 594 8.78 -19.57 7.45
N ILE A 595 9.53 -19.99 6.41
CA ILE A 595 10.63 -20.96 6.47
C ILE A 595 11.73 -20.56 5.46
N PRO A 596 12.99 -20.34 5.89
CA PRO A 596 14.11 -20.18 4.97
C PRO A 596 14.26 -21.42 4.09
N HIS A 597 14.32 -21.22 2.79
CA HIS A 597 14.49 -22.29 1.80
C HIS A 597 15.66 -21.98 0.88
N VAL A 598 16.18 -23.01 0.22
CA VAL A 598 17.26 -22.84 -0.77
C VAL A 598 16.78 -21.88 -1.85
N ILE A 599 17.54 -20.81 -2.06
CA ILE A 599 17.26 -19.81 -3.10
C ILE A 599 18.00 -20.18 -4.38
N ALA A 600 19.23 -20.68 -4.25
CA ALA A 600 20.04 -21.16 -5.36
C ALA A 600 20.60 -22.54 -5.05
N HIS A 601 20.34 -23.50 -5.92
CA HIS A 601 20.93 -24.82 -5.80
C HIS A 601 22.37 -24.83 -6.31
N THR A 602 23.12 -25.84 -5.88
CA THR A 602 24.47 -26.11 -6.35
C THR A 602 24.53 -26.13 -7.88
N GLY A 603 25.43 -25.32 -8.45
CA GLY A 603 25.64 -25.20 -9.90
C GLY A 603 24.63 -24.32 -10.65
N GLU A 604 23.60 -23.76 -10.00
CA GLU A 604 22.74 -22.75 -10.63
C GLU A 604 23.48 -21.42 -10.73
N GLU A 605 23.45 -20.79 -11.91
CA GLU A 605 24.03 -19.46 -12.07
C GLU A 605 23.14 -18.40 -11.41
N ILE A 606 23.75 -17.61 -10.54
CA ILE A 606 23.18 -16.42 -9.94
C ILE A 606 23.75 -15.22 -10.68
N ILE A 607 22.88 -14.28 -11.08
CA ILE A 607 23.28 -13.02 -11.71
C ILE A 607 22.71 -11.88 -10.87
N ILE A 608 23.58 -11.05 -10.31
CA ILE A 608 23.23 -9.78 -9.67
C ILE A 608 23.56 -8.67 -10.66
N ASP A 609 22.53 -8.07 -11.26
CA ASP A 609 22.66 -7.01 -12.24
C ASP A 609 22.44 -5.65 -11.56
N SER A 610 23.52 -4.88 -11.42
CA SER A 610 23.45 -3.54 -10.81
C SER A 610 23.03 -2.45 -11.80
N ALA A 611 22.92 -2.76 -13.10
CA ALA A 611 22.38 -1.85 -14.10
C ALA A 611 20.85 -1.81 -14.03
N ASP A 612 20.23 -2.99 -14.00
CA ASP A 612 18.78 -3.13 -13.92
C ASP A 612 18.24 -3.23 -12.47
N ASN A 613 19.14 -3.34 -11.47
CA ASN A 613 18.82 -3.59 -10.07
C ASN A 613 17.96 -4.85 -9.88
N THR A 614 18.32 -5.92 -10.60
CA THR A 614 17.61 -7.19 -10.55
C THR A 614 18.55 -8.33 -10.20
N VAL A 615 17.98 -9.40 -9.66
CA VAL A 615 18.71 -10.62 -9.33
C VAL A 615 17.98 -11.81 -9.94
N THR A 616 18.75 -12.68 -10.60
CA THR A 616 18.22 -13.94 -11.15
C THR A 616 19.02 -15.14 -10.65
N VAL A 617 18.34 -16.30 -10.55
CA VAL A 617 18.92 -17.59 -10.19
C VAL A 617 18.41 -18.65 -11.16
N GLY A 618 19.32 -19.28 -11.91
CA GLY A 618 18.96 -20.23 -12.97
C GLY A 618 17.99 -19.63 -13.99
N GLY A 619 18.13 -18.32 -14.28
CA GLY A 619 17.25 -17.55 -15.17
C GLY A 619 15.89 -17.14 -14.56
N ARG A 620 15.62 -17.47 -13.29
CA ARG A 620 14.40 -17.06 -12.58
C ARG A 620 14.64 -15.76 -11.81
N ASN A 621 13.78 -14.77 -11.95
CA ASN A 621 13.85 -13.55 -11.14
C ASN A 621 13.56 -13.86 -9.66
N VAL A 622 14.42 -13.34 -8.78
CA VAL A 622 14.39 -13.58 -7.33
C VAL A 622 14.34 -12.29 -6.51
N ASP A 623 13.95 -11.16 -7.12
CA ASP A 623 13.97 -9.82 -6.50
C ASP A 623 13.17 -9.75 -5.20
N LYS A 624 12.17 -10.62 -5.03
CA LYS A 624 11.39 -10.73 -3.79
C LYS A 624 12.22 -11.11 -2.55
N TYR A 625 13.40 -11.72 -2.74
CA TYR A 625 14.32 -12.07 -1.65
C TYR A 625 15.46 -11.06 -1.50
N VAL A 626 15.53 -10.04 -2.35
CA VAL A 626 16.51 -8.95 -2.22
C VAL A 626 16.10 -8.11 -1.01
N SER A 627 17.04 -7.89 -0.10
CA SER A 627 16.83 -7.01 1.04
C SER A 627 16.43 -5.63 0.53
N TRP A 628 15.34 -5.07 1.07
CA TRP A 628 14.83 -3.74 0.72
C TRP A 628 15.91 -2.64 0.78
N LEU A 629 16.92 -2.82 1.63
CA LEU A 629 18.00 -1.85 1.83
C LEU A 629 19.19 -2.04 0.87
N SER A 630 19.15 -3.04 -0.02
CA SER A 630 20.19 -3.25 -1.04
C SER A 630 20.25 -2.03 -1.97
N THR A 631 21.47 -1.58 -2.25
CA THR A 631 21.73 -0.32 -2.99
C THR A 631 22.33 -0.53 -4.37
N PHE A 632 22.72 -1.75 -4.75
CA PHE A 632 23.34 -2.09 -6.05
C PHE A 632 24.47 -1.12 -6.43
N PRO A 633 25.54 -1.05 -5.61
CA PRO A 633 26.57 -0.03 -5.77
C PRO A 633 27.30 -0.11 -7.11
N SER A 634 27.64 1.07 -7.65
CA SER A 634 28.55 1.19 -8.79
C SER A 634 30.00 1.06 -8.35
N ILE A 635 30.87 0.63 -9.26
CA ILE A 635 32.32 0.55 -9.05
C ILE A 635 33.01 1.72 -9.77
N GLU A 636 33.94 2.37 -9.10
CA GLU A 636 34.69 3.50 -9.64
C GLU A 636 35.91 3.07 -10.49
N GLY A 637 36.06 3.64 -11.69
CA GLY A 637 37.24 3.45 -12.53
C GLY A 637 38.49 4.15 -11.97
N ASP A 638 39.65 3.52 -12.12
CA ASP A 638 40.97 4.00 -11.66
C ASP A 638 41.08 4.21 -10.13
N VAL A 639 40.17 3.62 -9.37
CA VAL A 639 40.15 3.67 -7.90
C VAL A 639 40.13 2.24 -7.35
N SER A 640 41.13 1.91 -6.53
CA SER A 640 41.15 0.65 -5.81
C SER A 640 40.03 0.61 -4.76
N GLN A 641 39.22 -0.44 -4.80
CA GLN A 641 38.04 -0.62 -3.98
C GLN A 641 38.06 -2.02 -3.38
N GLU A 642 37.72 -2.13 -2.10
CA GLU A 642 37.62 -3.41 -1.40
C GLU A 642 36.16 -3.86 -1.37
N MET A 643 35.92 -5.08 -1.81
CA MET A 643 34.60 -5.70 -1.82
C MET A 643 34.62 -6.98 -1.01
N HIS A 644 33.57 -7.22 -0.24
CA HIS A 644 33.37 -8.48 0.47
C HIS A 644 32.21 -9.26 -0.16
N PHE A 645 32.42 -10.54 -0.46
CA PHE A 645 31.45 -11.38 -1.18
C PHE A 645 30.81 -12.43 -0.26
N THR A 646 29.60 -12.84 -0.57
CA THR A 646 28.98 -14.00 0.09
C THR A 646 28.23 -14.81 -0.95
N PRO A 647 28.48 -16.12 -1.07
CA PRO A 647 29.41 -16.93 -0.28
C PRO A 647 30.89 -16.62 -0.56
N ASP A 648 31.79 -17.16 0.27
CA ASP A 648 33.23 -17.11 0.03
C ASP A 648 33.58 -17.78 -1.31
N PRO A 649 34.54 -17.27 -2.11
CA PRO A 649 35.03 -17.91 -3.35
C PRO A 649 35.55 -19.36 -3.19
N ALA A 650 35.86 -19.81 -1.97
CA ALA A 650 36.09 -21.22 -1.69
C ALA A 650 34.84 -22.08 -1.97
N ASN A 651 33.65 -21.52 -1.75
CA ASN A 651 32.34 -22.19 -1.80
C ASN A 651 31.51 -21.82 -3.04
N ALA A 652 31.97 -20.90 -3.89
CA ALA A 652 31.36 -20.58 -5.17
C ALA A 652 32.41 -20.09 -6.18
N ASP A 653 32.13 -20.20 -7.47
CA ASP A 653 32.91 -19.51 -8.50
C ASP A 653 32.26 -18.15 -8.77
N ILE A 654 33.00 -17.07 -8.50
CA ILE A 654 32.49 -15.71 -8.56
C ILE A 654 33.27 -14.91 -9.60
N THR A 655 32.54 -14.27 -10.51
CA THR A 655 33.07 -13.37 -11.54
C THR A 655 32.33 -12.04 -11.50
N LEU A 656 33.09 -10.95 -11.46
CA LEU A 656 32.57 -9.60 -11.62
C LEU A 656 32.81 -9.16 -13.06
N GLU A 657 31.74 -8.94 -13.80
CA GLU A 657 31.72 -8.41 -15.16
C GLU A 657 31.38 -6.92 -15.11
N TYR A 658 32.08 -6.11 -15.92
CA TYR A 658 31.75 -4.70 -16.06
C TYR A 658 32.24 -4.14 -17.40
N LYS A 659 31.58 -3.09 -17.87
CA LYS A 659 32.02 -2.32 -19.04
C LYS A 659 32.68 -1.01 -18.58
N PRO A 660 34.02 -0.90 -18.61
CA PRO A 660 34.71 0.31 -18.16
C PRO A 660 34.28 1.52 -18.99
N ALA A 661 34.24 2.70 -18.37
CA ALA A 661 33.81 3.92 -19.05
C ALA A 661 34.74 5.11 -18.78
N ILE A 662 34.69 6.09 -19.69
CA ILE A 662 35.41 7.36 -19.61
C ILE A 662 34.44 8.54 -19.73
N LYS A 663 34.68 9.62 -18.99
CA LYS A 663 33.84 10.83 -18.93
C LYS A 663 33.84 11.67 -20.20
#